data_AF-A0A943GHL4-F1
#
_entry.id   AF-A0A943GHL4-F1
#
_cell.length_a   1.000
_cell.length_b   1.000
_cell.length_c   1.000
_cell.angle_alpha   90.00
_cell.angle_beta   90.00
_cell.angle_gamma   90.00
#
_symmetry.space_group_name_H-M   'P 1'
#
loop_
_entity.id
_entity.type
_entity.pdbx_description
1 polymer ?
#
loop_
_entity_poly.entity_id
_entity_poly.type
_entity_poly.pdbx_seq_one_letter_code
_entity_poly.pdbx_strand_id
1 'polypeptide(L)'
;MGKKKKFFWGIVILLTLLRIGLMLKLPFYAIGNAKYDDFLLLDYAKSIANGAWLGDYGRLTLVKGISFSLFILLCKYLFMPYSLGLVLFYIGAALVFCIAIKDIIKKKEILAICFLFLIYCPTGFSLRLAQKIYRMAIIYPSVLLTVACLIGLYLRKDKNVKDQMIWLIGSGLSFSFFWFIREDSIWLAPFFFGALIITIIYYLLFLKVKIKEKIIRCLVMIIPIAIFILTNTAICVTNYHYYGVYTTNDRTYTEFADLVGNMLQIKAPKVADDIWISRETMEKLMTVSPTLASIEDTVLYYYDAWSGERGQLNGDIFTWALRDAVAACGYYDTAVHAKEFYTKVNNEVEEAFKNGSLEKQEAIYFTSQSKGVQINELPKYIKNTISNLFKLATYKYSNAELITYADGVDMDTRIMESITGVQAMYRTRYSYSFSGYLFAKNNDDILQAEIIDENKNIVEAITFRSNDDTKNKYPNYENSKKANFNINFEDLKKNNYTINIYINGELVDNTSIESNETENYILNIEKNQCIEDQDPLIKESASVIKISNSIIKAYKITSYVLIFLSAISYIYLFVIGTKKLIKNKDSLIFELCIILAGLLLCTCILGFGVTVFSGFLPFDDYYSAGVYPLIQIFEFISIFIAVKEIKKNINLYN
;
A
#
# COMPACT_ATOMS: atom_id res chain seq x y z
N MET A 1 10.13 -18.35 -39.39
CA MET A 1 9.06 -17.41 -38.97
C MET A 1 8.97 -16.26 -39.97
N GLY A 2 7.80 -16.02 -40.59
CA GLY A 2 7.65 -14.98 -41.63
C GLY A 2 7.91 -13.55 -41.13
N LYS A 3 8.23 -12.62 -42.04
CA LYS A 3 8.62 -11.22 -41.73
C LYS A 3 7.62 -10.51 -40.80
N LYS A 4 6.31 -10.65 -41.06
CA LYS A 4 5.23 -10.08 -40.21
C LYS A 4 5.23 -10.61 -38.78
N LYS A 5 5.50 -11.91 -38.59
CA LYS A 5 5.57 -12.52 -37.25
C LYS A 5 6.81 -12.07 -36.49
N LYS A 6 7.97 -11.98 -37.15
CA LYS A 6 9.19 -11.43 -36.53
C LYS A 6 8.97 -10.00 -36.06
N PHE A 7 8.33 -9.18 -36.88
CA PHE A 7 7.98 -7.81 -36.53
C PHE A 7 7.05 -7.72 -35.31
N PHE A 8 5.98 -8.52 -35.27
CA PHE A 8 5.07 -8.57 -34.12
C PHE A 8 5.79 -8.92 -32.81
N TRP A 9 6.63 -9.96 -32.80
CA TRP A 9 7.37 -10.33 -31.59
C TRP A 9 8.43 -9.29 -31.21
N GLY A 10 9.03 -8.60 -32.18
CA GLY A 10 9.89 -7.45 -31.94
C GLY A 10 9.17 -6.34 -31.18
N ILE A 11 7.92 -6.03 -31.55
CA ILE A 11 7.08 -5.06 -30.82
C ILE A 11 6.79 -5.54 -29.40
N VAL A 12 6.43 -6.81 -29.20
CA VAL A 12 6.14 -7.35 -27.87
C VAL A 12 7.36 -7.24 -26.96
N ILE A 13 8.55 -7.58 -27.45
CA ILE A 13 9.80 -7.44 -26.70
C ILE A 13 10.07 -5.97 -26.37
N LEU A 14 9.95 -5.08 -27.36
CA LEU A 14 10.15 -3.65 -27.16
C LEU A 14 9.21 -3.08 -26.10
N LEU A 15 7.92 -3.44 -26.13
CA LEU A 15 6.94 -3.01 -25.13
C LEU A 15 7.25 -3.59 -23.74
N THR A 16 7.74 -4.83 -23.66
CA THR A 16 8.18 -5.42 -22.39
C THR A 16 9.36 -4.64 -21.80
N LEU A 17 10.36 -4.32 -22.62
CA LEU A 17 11.51 -3.52 -22.20
C LEU A 17 11.11 -2.09 -21.81
N LEU A 18 10.18 -1.48 -22.57
CA LEU A 18 9.61 -0.18 -22.22
C LEU A 18 8.92 -0.24 -20.86
N ARG A 19 8.13 -1.29 -20.57
CA ARG A 19 7.47 -1.46 -19.27
C ARG A 19 8.48 -1.51 -18.10
N ILE A 20 9.62 -2.18 -18.29
CA ILE A 20 10.72 -2.22 -17.33
C ILE A 20 11.33 -0.83 -17.16
N GLY A 21 11.69 -0.16 -18.25
CA GLY A 21 12.26 1.19 -18.22
C GLY A 21 11.35 2.22 -17.54
N LEU A 22 10.04 2.15 -17.80
CA LEU A 22 9.04 3.00 -17.13
C LEU A 22 9.01 2.75 -15.62
N MET A 23 9.17 1.51 -15.15
CA MET A 23 9.19 1.23 -13.69
C MET A 23 10.46 1.72 -13.02
N LEU A 24 11.62 1.52 -13.68
CA LEU A 24 12.92 1.92 -13.14
C LEU A 24 13.04 3.44 -12.96
N LYS A 25 12.32 4.20 -13.78
CA LYS A 25 12.30 5.67 -13.77
C LYS A 25 11.00 6.25 -13.24
N LEU A 26 10.15 5.42 -12.63
CA LEU A 26 8.98 5.91 -11.91
C LEU A 26 9.46 6.54 -10.59
N PRO A 27 9.00 7.75 -10.21
CA PRO A 27 9.39 8.34 -8.94
C PRO A 27 8.63 7.63 -7.81
N PHE A 28 9.37 7.13 -6.82
CA PHE A 28 8.82 6.37 -5.70
C PHE A 28 8.61 7.26 -4.48
N TYR A 29 7.46 7.10 -3.83
CA TYR A 29 7.13 7.82 -2.62
C TYR A 29 7.64 7.03 -1.40
N ALA A 30 8.69 7.57 -0.77
CA ALA A 30 9.31 7.03 0.43
C ALA A 30 8.81 7.77 1.68
N ILE A 31 8.01 7.10 2.52
CA ILE A 31 7.36 7.69 3.71
C ILE A 31 8.04 7.14 4.98
N GLY A 32 9.16 7.75 5.38
CA GLY A 32 9.99 7.33 6.51
C GLY A 32 9.36 7.58 7.89
N ASN A 33 8.46 8.55 8.01
CA ASN A 33 7.69 8.82 9.24
C ASN A 33 6.50 7.88 9.47
N ALA A 34 6.11 7.04 8.49
CA ALA A 34 5.03 6.07 8.64
C ALA A 34 5.50 4.85 9.44
N LYS A 35 5.79 5.04 10.73
CA LYS A 35 6.34 4.04 11.65
C LYS A 35 5.41 2.84 11.91
N TYR A 36 4.11 2.99 11.68
CA TYR A 36 3.12 1.93 11.84
C TYR A 36 2.81 1.18 10.52
N ASP A 37 3.34 1.67 9.38
CA ASP A 37 3.01 1.19 8.04
C ASP A 37 4.26 1.02 7.15
N ASP A 38 4.55 2.00 6.30
CA ASP A 38 5.56 1.92 5.24
C ASP A 38 6.95 1.62 5.78
N PHE A 39 7.41 2.42 6.73
CA PHE A 39 8.73 2.29 7.30
C PHE A 39 8.86 1.00 8.11
N LEU A 40 7.80 0.57 8.82
CA LEU A 40 7.80 -0.64 9.63
C LEU A 40 8.22 -1.88 8.85
N LEU A 41 7.68 -2.06 7.64
CA LEU A 41 7.99 -3.25 6.85
C LEU A 41 9.40 -3.23 6.27
N LEU A 42 9.97 -2.04 6.05
CA LEU A 42 11.37 -1.90 5.65
C LEU A 42 12.31 -2.09 6.85
N ASP A 43 11.89 -1.68 8.04
CA ASP A 43 12.62 -1.94 9.28
C ASP A 43 12.62 -3.44 9.61
N TYR A 44 11.49 -4.15 9.42
CA TYR A 44 11.48 -5.62 9.47
C TYR A 44 12.47 -6.23 8.48
N ALA A 45 12.49 -5.77 7.23
CA ALA A 45 13.45 -6.26 6.25
C ALA A 45 14.89 -6.01 6.71
N LYS A 46 15.19 -4.82 7.24
CA LYS A 46 16.51 -4.47 7.79
C LYS A 46 16.90 -5.37 8.95
N SER A 47 16.00 -5.60 9.90
CA SER A 47 16.23 -6.48 11.06
C SER A 47 16.47 -7.93 10.66
N ILE A 48 15.70 -8.45 9.70
CA ILE A 48 15.89 -9.81 9.17
C ILE A 48 17.26 -9.92 8.48
N ALA A 49 17.67 -8.92 7.70
CA ALA A 49 19.00 -8.89 7.07
C ALA A 49 20.15 -8.91 8.09
N ASN A 50 19.93 -8.38 9.28
CA ASN A 50 20.91 -8.35 10.37
C ASN A 50 20.81 -9.57 11.30
N GLY A 51 19.95 -10.55 11.00
CA GLY A 51 19.78 -11.74 11.83
C GLY A 51 18.95 -11.54 13.10
N ALA A 52 18.25 -10.42 13.24
CA ALA A 52 17.42 -10.09 14.40
C ALA A 52 15.91 -10.36 14.16
N TRP A 53 15.57 -11.16 13.14
CA TRP A 53 14.19 -11.40 12.71
C TRP A 53 13.39 -10.08 12.55
N LEU A 54 12.25 -9.87 13.22
CA LEU A 54 11.47 -8.62 13.11
C LEU A 54 12.00 -7.48 14.00
N GLY A 55 13.19 -7.64 14.60
CA GLY A 55 13.78 -6.70 15.55
C GLY A 55 13.41 -7.05 16.99
N ASP A 56 13.79 -6.15 17.91
CA ASP A 56 13.43 -6.28 19.33
C ASP A 56 11.92 -6.32 19.50
N TYR A 57 11.46 -7.05 20.52
CA TYR A 57 10.04 -7.12 20.80
C TYR A 57 9.52 -5.78 21.30
N GLY A 58 8.33 -5.41 20.81
CA GLY A 58 7.63 -4.22 21.25
C GLY A 58 6.25 -4.12 20.60
N ARG A 59 5.59 -2.98 20.81
CA ARG A 59 4.20 -2.74 20.36
C ARG A 59 3.97 -2.85 18.85
N LEU A 60 5.03 -2.72 18.04
CA LEU A 60 4.96 -2.82 16.58
C LEU A 60 5.49 -4.15 16.05
N THR A 61 5.91 -5.07 16.91
CA THR A 61 6.39 -6.40 16.50
C THR A 61 5.19 -7.31 16.23
N LEU A 62 5.25 -8.12 15.17
CA LEU A 62 4.17 -9.06 14.74
C LEU A 62 2.85 -8.41 14.29
N VAL A 63 2.77 -7.09 14.08
CA VAL A 63 1.49 -6.42 13.72
C VAL A 63 1.21 -6.41 12.21
N LYS A 64 2.20 -6.75 11.36
CA LYS A 64 2.06 -6.81 9.90
C LYS A 64 2.59 -8.12 9.31
N GLY A 65 2.02 -8.54 8.19
CA GLY A 65 2.52 -9.66 7.39
C GLY A 65 3.95 -9.48 6.84
N ILE A 66 4.74 -10.56 6.85
CA ILE A 66 6.18 -10.55 6.56
C ILE A 66 6.54 -10.62 5.06
N SER A 67 5.61 -11.03 4.18
CA SER A 67 5.93 -11.33 2.78
C SER A 67 6.53 -10.16 2.01
N PHE A 68 6.07 -8.93 2.28
CA PHE A 68 6.64 -7.74 1.64
C PHE A 68 8.08 -7.49 2.08
N SER A 69 8.39 -7.62 3.38
CA SER A 69 9.75 -7.50 3.89
C SER A 69 10.68 -8.56 3.29
N LEU A 70 10.21 -9.81 3.15
CA LEU A 70 10.96 -10.87 2.47
C LEU A 70 11.16 -10.59 0.98
N PHE A 71 10.18 -9.97 0.31
CA PHE A 71 10.31 -9.54 -1.08
C PHE A 71 11.38 -8.45 -1.26
N ILE A 72 11.42 -7.47 -0.35
CA ILE A 72 12.47 -6.45 -0.33
C ILE A 72 13.84 -7.09 -0.17
N LEU A 73 13.97 -8.05 0.76
CA LEU A 73 15.21 -8.79 0.96
C LEU A 73 15.62 -9.64 -0.24
N LEU A 74 14.66 -10.29 -0.88
CA LEU A 74 14.93 -11.01 -2.13
C LEU A 74 15.51 -10.06 -3.18
N CYS A 75 14.95 -8.86 -3.36
CA CYS A 75 15.49 -7.86 -4.27
C CYS A 75 16.93 -7.47 -3.89
N LYS A 76 17.15 -7.17 -2.60
CA LYS A 76 18.46 -6.80 -2.06
C LYS A 76 19.52 -7.89 -2.29
N TYR A 77 19.22 -9.15 -1.97
CA TYR A 77 20.16 -10.27 -2.14
C TYR A 77 20.39 -10.67 -3.60
N LEU A 78 19.45 -10.35 -4.49
CA LEU A 78 19.64 -10.48 -5.93
C LEU A 78 20.31 -9.24 -6.56
N PHE A 79 20.81 -8.30 -5.75
CA PHE A 79 21.47 -7.06 -6.18
C PHE A 79 20.63 -6.23 -7.16
N MET A 80 19.30 -6.22 -6.96
CA MET A 80 18.37 -5.46 -7.80
C MET A 80 17.60 -4.42 -7.00
N PRO A 81 17.34 -3.23 -7.58
CA PRO A 81 16.46 -2.26 -6.95
C PRO A 81 15.03 -2.82 -6.87
N TYR A 82 14.30 -2.42 -5.84
CA TYR A 82 12.90 -2.78 -5.59
C TYR A 82 12.03 -2.54 -6.83
N SER A 83 12.24 -1.42 -7.53
CA SER A 83 11.52 -1.10 -8.76
C SER A 83 11.68 -2.16 -9.85
N LEU A 84 12.88 -2.72 -10.02
CA LEU A 84 13.15 -3.82 -10.95
C LEU A 84 12.48 -5.12 -10.47
N GLY A 85 12.66 -5.46 -9.19
CA GLY A 85 12.04 -6.66 -8.62
C GLY A 85 10.52 -6.63 -8.78
N LEU A 86 9.89 -5.48 -8.53
CA LEU A 86 8.44 -5.30 -8.64
C LEU A 86 7.95 -5.52 -10.08
N VAL A 87 8.57 -4.89 -11.09
CA VAL A 87 8.14 -5.08 -12.49
C VAL A 87 8.42 -6.50 -12.99
N LEU A 88 9.52 -7.13 -12.56
CA LEU A 88 9.80 -8.53 -12.89
C LEU A 88 8.78 -9.47 -12.28
N PHE A 89 8.28 -9.18 -11.07
CA PHE A 89 7.21 -9.96 -10.46
C PHE A 89 5.90 -9.84 -11.25
N TYR A 90 5.52 -8.64 -11.69
CA TYR A 90 4.38 -8.43 -12.60
C TYR A 90 4.53 -9.22 -13.91
N ILE A 91 5.69 -9.11 -14.55
CA ILE A 91 5.99 -9.83 -15.80
C ILE A 91 5.93 -11.34 -15.58
N GLY A 92 6.55 -11.84 -14.51
CA GLY A 92 6.56 -13.26 -14.16
C GLY A 92 5.14 -13.80 -13.94
N ALA A 93 4.32 -13.11 -13.14
CA ALA A 93 2.94 -13.50 -12.89
C ALA A 93 2.10 -13.53 -14.18
N ALA A 94 2.24 -12.51 -15.04
CA ALA A 94 1.53 -12.44 -16.32
C ALA A 94 1.99 -13.55 -17.30
N LEU A 95 3.28 -13.89 -17.33
CA LEU A 95 3.80 -15.00 -18.13
C LEU A 95 3.25 -16.34 -17.64
N VAL A 96 3.26 -16.60 -16.32
CA VAL A 96 2.70 -17.82 -15.74
C VAL A 96 1.21 -17.93 -16.07
N PHE A 97 0.46 -16.83 -16.01
CA PHE A 97 -0.95 -16.81 -16.43
C PHE A 97 -1.13 -17.18 -17.92
N CYS A 98 -0.34 -16.60 -18.81
CA CYS A 98 -0.36 -16.96 -20.23
C CYS A 98 0.01 -18.43 -20.49
N ILE A 99 0.94 -18.99 -19.71
CA ILE A 99 1.31 -20.41 -19.75
C ILE A 99 0.16 -21.29 -19.22
N ALA A 100 -0.56 -20.83 -18.20
CA ALA A 100 -1.70 -21.53 -17.62
C ALA A 100 -2.80 -21.73 -18.66
N ILE A 101 -3.19 -20.67 -19.37
CA ILE A 101 -4.31 -20.66 -20.32
C ILE A 101 -3.96 -21.08 -21.76
N LYS A 102 -2.69 -21.37 -22.06
CA LYS A 102 -2.24 -21.77 -23.41
C LYS A 102 -2.96 -23.02 -23.95
N ASP A 103 -3.53 -23.82 -23.07
CA ASP A 103 -4.27 -25.02 -23.47
C ASP A 103 -5.64 -24.70 -24.08
N ILE A 104 -6.21 -23.54 -23.74
CA ILE A 104 -7.46 -23.04 -24.33
C ILE A 104 -7.16 -22.06 -25.47
N ILE A 105 -6.09 -21.27 -25.35
CA ILE A 105 -5.66 -20.25 -26.32
C ILE A 105 -4.38 -20.70 -27.03
N LYS A 106 -4.54 -21.36 -28.19
CA LYS A 106 -3.39 -21.90 -28.95
C LYS A 106 -2.62 -20.85 -29.75
N LYS A 107 -3.24 -19.71 -30.09
CA LYS A 107 -2.60 -18.64 -30.86
C LYS A 107 -1.69 -17.80 -29.95
N LYS A 108 -0.37 -17.90 -30.15
CA LYS A 108 0.63 -17.21 -29.32
C LYS A 108 0.50 -15.68 -29.40
N GLU A 109 0.03 -15.15 -30.52
CA GLU A 109 -0.21 -13.73 -30.71
C GLU A 109 -1.31 -13.20 -29.77
N ILE A 110 -2.33 -14.02 -29.48
CA ILE A 110 -3.41 -13.66 -28.55
C ILE A 110 -2.92 -13.73 -27.10
N LEU A 111 -2.09 -14.73 -26.78
CA LEU A 111 -1.41 -14.77 -25.48
C LEU A 111 -0.48 -13.57 -25.28
N ALA A 112 0.23 -13.12 -26.33
CA ALA A 112 1.05 -11.92 -26.25
C ALA A 112 0.23 -10.65 -26.00
N ILE A 113 -0.97 -10.53 -26.60
CA ILE A 113 -1.90 -9.43 -26.30
C ILE A 113 -2.39 -9.51 -24.85
N CYS A 114 -2.75 -10.70 -24.36
CA CYS A 114 -3.10 -10.92 -22.96
C CYS A 114 -1.97 -10.47 -22.02
N PHE A 115 -0.76 -10.90 -22.31
CA PHE A 115 0.43 -10.57 -21.55
C PHE A 115 0.64 -9.05 -21.47
N LEU A 116 0.58 -8.35 -22.61
CA LEU A 116 0.71 -6.89 -22.65
C LEU A 116 -0.43 -6.20 -21.88
N PHE A 117 -1.66 -6.71 -21.96
CA PHE A 117 -2.80 -6.19 -21.20
C PHE A 117 -2.61 -6.31 -19.68
N LEU A 118 -1.98 -7.39 -19.21
CA LEU A 118 -1.72 -7.60 -17.78
C LEU A 118 -0.56 -6.74 -17.27
N ILE A 119 0.58 -6.70 -17.98
CA ILE A 119 1.76 -5.96 -17.48
C ILE A 119 1.60 -4.44 -17.52
N TYR A 120 0.71 -3.93 -18.39
CA TYR A 120 0.37 -2.52 -18.48
C TYR A 120 -0.87 -2.13 -17.66
N CYS A 121 -1.29 -2.96 -16.71
CA CYS A 121 -2.34 -2.62 -15.78
C CYS A 121 -2.06 -1.27 -15.10
N PRO A 122 -3.03 -0.33 -15.04
CA PRO A 122 -2.89 0.97 -14.39
C PRO A 122 -2.38 0.93 -12.95
N THR A 123 -2.66 -0.14 -12.21
CA THR A 123 -2.18 -0.30 -10.83
C THR A 123 -0.66 -0.32 -10.75
N GLY A 124 0.02 -0.87 -11.76
CA GLY A 124 1.48 -0.92 -11.84
C GLY A 124 2.17 0.42 -12.10
N PHE A 125 1.40 1.51 -12.17
CA PHE A 125 1.86 2.89 -12.29
C PHE A 125 1.26 3.83 -11.23
N SER A 126 0.25 3.36 -10.49
CA SER A 126 -0.53 4.19 -9.57
C SER A 126 0.31 4.70 -8.40
N LEU A 127 0.04 5.92 -7.93
CA LEU A 127 0.65 6.47 -6.72
C LEU A 127 0.55 5.48 -5.55
N ARG A 128 -0.67 5.00 -5.30
CA ARG A 128 -1.04 4.19 -4.15
C ARG A 128 -0.58 2.74 -4.25
N LEU A 129 -0.52 2.20 -5.47
CA LEU A 129 -0.31 0.76 -5.73
C LEU A 129 1.01 0.44 -6.46
N ALA A 130 1.83 1.43 -6.81
CA ALA A 130 3.14 1.21 -7.41
C ALA A 130 4.21 2.18 -6.92
N GLN A 131 3.94 3.49 -6.94
CA GLN A 131 4.94 4.49 -6.55
C GLN A 131 5.21 4.47 -5.04
N LYS A 132 4.18 4.23 -4.23
CA LYS A 132 4.33 4.07 -2.79
C LYS A 132 5.06 2.76 -2.47
N ILE A 133 6.18 2.84 -1.74
CA ILE A 133 6.98 1.69 -1.33
C ILE A 133 6.28 0.98 -0.16
N TYR A 134 5.25 0.20 -0.47
CA TYR A 134 4.47 -0.50 0.53
C TYR A 134 3.87 -1.81 -0.02
N ARG A 135 3.48 -2.70 0.90
CA ARG A 135 2.96 -4.05 0.61
C ARG A 135 1.81 -4.10 -0.40
N MET A 136 1.07 -3.01 -0.60
CA MET A 136 -0.02 -2.98 -1.59
C MET A 136 0.48 -3.20 -3.02
N ALA A 137 1.72 -2.80 -3.31
CA ALA A 137 2.28 -2.92 -4.66
C ALA A 137 2.49 -4.35 -5.14
N ILE A 138 2.68 -5.29 -4.21
CA ILE A 138 2.90 -6.71 -4.56
C ILE A 138 1.60 -7.53 -4.57
N ILE A 139 0.45 -6.96 -4.21
CA ILE A 139 -0.83 -7.71 -4.15
C ILE A 139 -1.27 -8.13 -5.55
N TYR A 140 -1.29 -7.22 -6.52
CA TYR A 140 -1.68 -7.54 -7.90
C TYR A 140 -0.91 -8.75 -8.46
N PRO A 141 0.44 -8.75 -8.49
CA PRO A 141 1.18 -9.86 -9.07
C PRO A 141 1.04 -11.15 -8.25
N SER A 142 0.88 -11.06 -6.92
CA SER A 142 0.67 -12.23 -6.05
C SER A 142 -0.67 -12.92 -6.29
N VAL A 143 -1.75 -12.13 -6.44
CA VAL A 143 -3.09 -12.63 -6.76
C VAL A 143 -3.10 -13.22 -8.16
N LEU A 144 -2.54 -12.51 -9.15
CA LEU A 144 -2.44 -12.99 -10.53
C LEU A 144 -1.68 -14.33 -10.59
N LEU A 145 -0.55 -14.44 -9.90
CA LEU A 145 0.24 -15.67 -9.85
C LEU A 145 -0.55 -16.83 -9.21
N THR A 146 -1.23 -16.57 -8.09
CA THR A 146 -2.02 -17.61 -7.39
C THR A 146 -3.17 -18.11 -8.24
N VAL A 147 -3.92 -17.20 -8.84
CA VAL A 147 -5.02 -17.55 -9.75
C VAL A 147 -4.49 -18.26 -10.99
N ALA A 148 -3.37 -17.81 -11.56
CA ALA A 148 -2.72 -18.47 -12.68
C ALA A 148 -2.33 -19.91 -12.35
N CYS A 149 -1.77 -20.16 -11.17
CA CYS A 149 -1.38 -21.50 -10.76
C CYS A 149 -2.59 -22.44 -10.60
N LEU A 150 -3.67 -21.97 -9.97
CA LEU A 150 -4.91 -22.74 -9.78
C LEU A 150 -5.62 -23.03 -11.11
N ILE A 151 -5.73 -22.03 -12.00
CA ILE A 151 -6.27 -22.23 -13.34
C ILE A 151 -5.37 -23.21 -14.12
N GLY A 152 -4.05 -23.05 -14.04
CA GLY A 152 -3.09 -23.92 -14.70
C GLY A 152 -3.17 -25.38 -14.25
N LEU A 153 -3.42 -25.60 -12.96
CA LEU A 153 -3.71 -26.91 -12.37
C LEU A 153 -5.01 -27.48 -12.92
N TYR A 154 -6.12 -26.73 -12.83
CA TYR A 154 -7.43 -27.20 -13.25
C TYR A 154 -7.50 -27.54 -14.74
N LEU A 155 -6.89 -26.72 -15.60
CA LEU A 155 -6.87 -26.97 -17.05
C LEU A 155 -6.02 -28.19 -17.45
N ARG A 156 -5.26 -28.75 -16.51
CA ARG A 156 -4.45 -29.97 -16.68
C ARG A 156 -4.94 -31.12 -15.81
N LYS A 157 -6.17 -31.05 -15.29
CA LYS A 157 -6.80 -32.11 -14.50
C LYS A 157 -6.75 -33.49 -15.19
N ASP A 158 -6.85 -33.52 -16.51
CA ASP A 158 -6.77 -34.75 -17.32
C ASP A 158 -5.34 -35.24 -17.64
N LYS A 159 -4.32 -34.42 -17.39
CA LYS A 159 -2.91 -34.78 -17.62
C LYS A 159 -2.36 -35.62 -16.48
N ASN A 160 -1.18 -36.23 -16.64
CA ASN A 160 -0.56 -37.01 -15.56
C ASN A 160 -0.15 -36.11 -14.38
N VAL A 161 0.12 -36.72 -13.22
CA VAL A 161 0.52 -35.99 -11.99
C VAL A 161 1.79 -35.17 -12.17
N LYS A 162 2.75 -35.64 -13.00
CA LYS A 162 4.01 -34.92 -13.25
C LYS A 162 3.76 -33.58 -13.93
N ASP A 163 2.83 -33.52 -14.88
CA ASP A 163 2.42 -32.29 -15.56
C ASP A 163 1.66 -31.32 -14.66
N GLN A 164 1.06 -31.83 -13.57
CA GLN A 164 0.34 -31.04 -12.57
C GLN A 164 1.25 -30.56 -11.43
N MET A 165 2.37 -31.23 -11.18
CA MET A 165 3.22 -31.01 -10.01
C MET A 165 3.70 -29.56 -9.89
N ILE A 166 4.15 -28.95 -10.98
CA ILE A 166 4.58 -27.55 -10.98
C ILE A 166 3.45 -26.59 -10.61
N TRP A 167 2.21 -26.93 -10.97
CA TRP A 167 1.04 -26.12 -10.64
C TRP A 167 0.60 -26.33 -9.20
N LEU A 168 0.70 -27.55 -8.66
CA LEU A 168 0.45 -27.83 -7.24
C LEU A 168 1.44 -27.08 -6.33
N ILE A 169 2.74 -27.20 -6.63
CA ILE A 169 3.79 -26.49 -5.88
C ILE A 169 3.62 -24.98 -6.05
N GLY A 170 3.40 -24.51 -7.28
CA GLY A 170 3.16 -23.10 -7.59
C GLY A 170 1.98 -22.53 -6.81
N SER A 171 0.85 -23.23 -6.79
CA SER A 171 -0.34 -22.84 -6.02
C SER A 171 -0.06 -22.73 -4.52
N GLY A 172 0.68 -23.69 -3.95
CA GLY A 172 1.05 -23.64 -2.53
C GLY A 172 1.97 -22.46 -2.21
N LEU A 173 3.04 -22.28 -2.98
CA LEU A 173 4.01 -21.21 -2.76
C LEU A 173 3.41 -19.83 -2.96
N SER A 174 2.67 -19.62 -4.06
CA SER A 174 2.08 -18.31 -4.38
C SER A 174 0.97 -17.94 -3.39
N PHE A 175 0.13 -18.91 -2.99
CA PHE A 175 -0.93 -18.67 -2.00
C PHE A 175 -0.34 -18.36 -0.62
N SER A 176 0.71 -19.09 -0.20
CA SER A 176 1.40 -18.82 1.07
C SER A 176 2.04 -17.43 1.06
N PHE A 177 2.74 -17.08 -0.02
CA PHE A 177 3.31 -15.75 -0.17
C PHE A 177 2.23 -14.66 -0.11
N PHE A 178 1.12 -14.82 -0.83
CA PHE A 178 -0.02 -13.91 -0.80
C PHE A 178 -0.64 -13.78 0.60
N TRP A 179 -0.84 -14.90 1.30
CA TRP A 179 -1.50 -14.95 2.61
C TRP A 179 -0.81 -14.08 3.65
N PHE A 180 0.53 -14.07 3.64
CA PHE A 180 1.34 -13.31 4.60
C PHE A 180 1.72 -11.90 4.12
N ILE A 181 1.07 -11.35 3.09
CA ILE A 181 1.20 -9.92 2.74
C ILE A 181 0.37 -9.07 3.70
N ARG A 182 -0.86 -9.48 3.99
CA ARG A 182 -1.84 -8.73 4.77
C ARG A 182 -2.63 -9.61 5.72
N GLU A 183 -3.17 -8.97 6.75
CA GLU A 183 -3.93 -9.58 7.83
C GLU A 183 -5.34 -10.02 7.37
N ASP A 184 -5.85 -9.45 6.28
CA ASP A 184 -7.18 -9.73 5.73
C ASP A 184 -7.16 -10.60 4.47
N SER A 185 -6.07 -11.32 4.19
CA SER A 185 -5.89 -12.13 2.96
C SER A 185 -6.88 -13.30 2.78
N ILE A 186 -7.75 -13.55 3.77
CA ILE A 186 -8.74 -14.63 3.77
C ILE A 186 -9.71 -14.61 2.58
N TRP A 187 -9.93 -13.45 1.95
CA TRP A 187 -10.88 -13.30 0.84
C TRP A 187 -10.55 -14.16 -0.39
N LEU A 188 -9.29 -14.58 -0.58
CA LEU A 188 -8.90 -15.48 -1.68
C LEU A 188 -9.05 -16.97 -1.31
N ALA A 189 -9.15 -17.32 -0.02
CA ALA A 189 -9.27 -18.71 0.42
C ALA A 189 -10.46 -19.46 -0.18
N PRO A 190 -11.68 -18.89 -0.28
CA PRO A 190 -12.80 -19.59 -0.91
C PRO A 190 -12.51 -20.00 -2.36
N PHE A 191 -11.80 -19.16 -3.12
CA PHE A 191 -11.39 -19.49 -4.48
C PHE A 191 -10.31 -20.57 -4.49
N PHE A 192 -9.29 -20.45 -3.62
CA PHE A 192 -8.21 -21.43 -3.50
C PHE A 192 -8.74 -22.82 -3.14
N PHE A 193 -9.42 -22.96 -2.01
CA PHE A 193 -9.95 -24.25 -1.55
C PHE A 193 -11.06 -24.76 -2.48
N GLY A 194 -11.93 -23.88 -2.97
CA GLY A 194 -12.97 -24.22 -3.95
C GLY A 194 -12.37 -24.84 -5.21
N ALA A 195 -11.31 -24.26 -5.77
CA ALA A 195 -10.63 -24.81 -6.94
C ALA A 195 -10.03 -26.20 -6.66
N LEU A 196 -9.43 -26.41 -5.49
CA LEU A 196 -8.90 -27.73 -5.11
C LEU A 196 -10.03 -28.76 -4.95
N ILE A 197 -11.11 -28.41 -4.25
CA ILE A 197 -12.27 -29.28 -4.02
C ILE A 197 -12.93 -29.66 -5.34
N ILE A 198 -13.18 -28.70 -6.24
CA ILE A 198 -13.78 -28.97 -7.55
C ILE A 198 -12.87 -29.89 -8.38
N THR A 199 -11.56 -29.73 -8.29
CA THR A 199 -10.58 -30.61 -8.96
C THR A 199 -10.63 -32.04 -8.38
N ILE A 200 -10.73 -32.19 -7.06
CA ILE A 200 -10.89 -33.49 -6.39
C ILE A 200 -12.20 -34.16 -6.80
N ILE A 201 -13.31 -33.44 -6.77
CA ILE A 201 -14.62 -33.92 -7.21
C ILE A 201 -14.53 -34.41 -8.66
N TYR A 202 -13.81 -33.67 -9.51
CA TYR A 202 -13.56 -34.08 -10.89
C TYR A 202 -12.83 -35.43 -10.99
N TYR A 203 -11.77 -35.63 -10.21
CA TYR A 203 -11.02 -36.90 -10.18
C TYR A 203 -11.87 -38.08 -9.74
N LEU A 204 -12.73 -37.87 -8.75
CA LEU A 204 -13.58 -38.93 -8.22
C LEU A 204 -14.68 -39.30 -9.22
N LEU A 205 -15.40 -38.30 -9.75
CA LEU A 205 -16.65 -38.50 -10.50
C LEU A 205 -16.46 -38.62 -12.02
N PHE A 206 -15.51 -37.89 -12.61
CA PHE A 206 -15.46 -37.70 -14.07
C PHE A 206 -14.20 -38.26 -14.72
N LEU A 207 -13.09 -38.34 -13.99
CA LEU A 207 -11.83 -38.86 -14.54
C LEU A 207 -11.93 -40.38 -14.82
N LYS A 208 -11.63 -40.78 -16.06
CA LYS A 208 -11.70 -42.18 -16.52
C LYS A 208 -10.34 -42.89 -16.46
N VAL A 209 -9.87 -43.15 -15.24
CA VAL A 209 -8.62 -43.89 -14.96
C VAL A 209 -8.82 -44.95 -13.87
N LYS A 210 -7.83 -45.82 -13.65
CA LYS A 210 -7.86 -46.84 -12.60
C LYS A 210 -8.02 -46.20 -11.21
N ILE A 211 -8.71 -46.88 -10.28
CA ILE A 211 -8.97 -46.36 -8.93
C ILE A 211 -7.69 -45.94 -8.19
N LYS A 212 -6.60 -46.70 -8.34
CA LYS A 212 -5.28 -46.37 -7.77
C LYS A 212 -4.78 -45.00 -8.25
N GLU A 213 -4.97 -44.68 -9.53
CA GLU A 213 -4.55 -43.39 -10.08
C GLU A 213 -5.44 -42.24 -9.60
N LYS A 214 -6.76 -42.47 -9.46
CA LYS A 214 -7.66 -41.49 -8.83
C LYS A 214 -7.20 -41.14 -7.41
N ILE A 215 -6.89 -42.16 -6.60
CA ILE A 215 -6.41 -41.98 -5.23
C ILE A 215 -5.12 -41.15 -5.21
N ILE A 216 -4.13 -41.50 -6.03
CA ILE A 216 -2.87 -40.74 -6.10
C ILE A 216 -3.13 -39.27 -6.46
N ARG A 217 -4.01 -39.01 -7.44
CA ARG A 217 -4.37 -37.64 -7.85
C ARG A 217 -5.06 -36.86 -6.74
N CYS A 218 -5.93 -37.48 -5.97
CA CYS A 218 -6.52 -36.85 -4.80
C CYS A 218 -5.48 -36.59 -3.70
N LEU A 219 -4.56 -37.53 -3.45
CA LEU A 219 -3.53 -37.37 -2.43
C LEU A 219 -2.59 -36.20 -2.74
N VAL A 220 -2.17 -36.02 -3.99
CA VAL A 220 -1.27 -34.90 -4.35
C VAL A 220 -1.92 -33.52 -4.24
N MET A 221 -3.27 -33.44 -4.16
CA MET A 221 -3.97 -32.17 -3.89
C MET A 221 -3.72 -31.65 -2.47
N ILE A 222 -3.11 -32.45 -1.60
CA ILE A 222 -2.64 -31.99 -0.28
C ILE A 222 -1.40 -31.09 -0.41
N ILE A 223 -0.63 -31.16 -1.50
CA ILE A 223 0.66 -30.43 -1.64
C ILE A 223 0.49 -28.91 -1.45
N PRO A 224 -0.44 -28.21 -2.12
CA PRO A 224 -0.63 -26.78 -1.90
C PRO A 224 -0.95 -26.43 -0.43
N ILE A 225 -1.77 -27.27 0.22
CA ILE A 225 -2.20 -27.10 1.61
C ILE A 225 -1.02 -27.38 2.56
N ALA A 226 -0.24 -28.42 2.28
CA ALA A 226 0.93 -28.77 3.07
C ALA A 226 1.99 -27.66 3.02
N ILE A 227 2.25 -27.07 1.84
CA ILE A 227 3.16 -25.92 1.71
C ILE A 227 2.66 -24.74 2.55
N PHE A 228 1.35 -24.46 2.52
CA PHE A 228 0.75 -23.41 3.32
C PHE A 228 0.90 -23.66 4.82
N ILE A 229 0.55 -24.85 5.31
CA ILE A 229 0.69 -25.25 6.71
C ILE A 229 2.15 -25.17 7.14
N LEU A 230 3.08 -25.71 6.35
CA LEU A 230 4.51 -25.67 6.66
C LEU A 230 5.03 -24.22 6.73
N THR A 231 4.60 -23.35 5.83
CA THR A 231 4.98 -21.92 5.85
C THR A 231 4.44 -21.23 7.10
N ASN A 232 3.16 -21.45 7.43
CA ASN A 232 2.55 -20.92 8.63
C ASN A 232 3.27 -21.40 9.90
N THR A 233 3.52 -22.71 10.01
CA THR A 233 4.25 -23.30 11.13
C THR A 233 5.67 -22.76 11.22
N ALA A 234 6.39 -22.62 10.10
CA ALA A 234 7.75 -22.06 10.10
C ALA A 234 7.77 -20.63 10.66
N ILE A 235 6.80 -19.78 10.28
CA ILE A 235 6.66 -18.43 10.83
C ILE A 235 6.34 -18.50 12.33
N CYS A 236 5.36 -19.31 12.74
CA CYS A 236 5.00 -19.45 14.16
C CYS A 236 6.17 -19.96 15.03
N VAL A 237 6.91 -20.98 14.56
CA VAL A 237 8.08 -21.53 15.27
C VAL A 237 9.18 -20.48 15.37
N THR A 238 9.41 -19.71 14.30
CA THR A 238 10.41 -18.62 14.33
C THR A 238 10.00 -17.53 15.31
N ASN A 239 8.74 -17.10 15.28
CA ASN A 239 8.21 -16.13 16.23
C ASN A 239 8.25 -16.64 17.68
N TYR A 240 7.97 -17.93 17.90
CA TYR A 240 8.10 -18.54 19.21
C TYR A 240 9.56 -18.56 19.69
N HIS A 241 10.51 -18.83 18.81
CA HIS A 241 11.93 -18.82 19.15
C HIS A 241 12.43 -17.42 19.54
N TYR A 242 12.04 -16.38 18.81
CA TYR A 242 12.49 -15.00 19.06
C TYR A 242 11.71 -14.30 20.17
N TYR A 243 10.41 -14.60 20.31
CA TYR A 243 9.50 -13.80 21.15
C TYR A 243 8.73 -14.61 22.20
N GLY A 244 8.79 -15.94 22.17
CA GLY A 244 8.09 -16.80 23.13
C GLY A 244 6.59 -17.00 22.86
N VAL A 245 6.06 -16.45 21.75
CA VAL A 245 4.65 -16.56 21.35
C VAL A 245 4.49 -17.29 20.01
N TYR A 246 3.71 -18.36 20.00
CA TYR A 246 3.44 -19.15 18.79
C TYR A 246 2.29 -18.53 17.98
N THR A 247 2.62 -17.53 17.17
CA THR A 247 1.65 -16.83 16.30
C THR A 247 2.33 -16.38 15.02
N THR A 248 1.57 -16.08 13.97
CA THR A 248 2.08 -15.39 12.77
C THR A 248 1.87 -13.89 12.83
N ASN A 249 0.82 -13.44 13.52
CA ASN A 249 0.42 -12.04 13.57
C ASN A 249 -0.40 -11.74 14.84
N ASP A 250 0.00 -10.69 15.56
CA ASP A 250 -0.59 -10.28 16.84
C ASP A 250 -1.94 -9.56 16.68
N ARG A 251 -2.28 -9.10 15.46
CA ARG A 251 -3.59 -8.52 15.15
C ARG A 251 -4.61 -9.55 14.67
N THR A 252 -4.26 -10.84 14.57
CA THR A 252 -5.20 -11.83 14.02
C THR A 252 -5.33 -13.09 14.86
N TYR A 253 -4.28 -13.50 15.57
CA TYR A 253 -4.22 -14.85 16.18
C TYR A 253 -3.72 -14.85 17.64
N THR A 254 -3.84 -13.74 18.37
CA THR A 254 -3.42 -13.63 19.77
C THR A 254 -4.51 -12.99 20.62
N GLU A 255 -4.26 -12.92 21.93
CA GLU A 255 -5.14 -12.35 22.93
C GLU A 255 -5.43 -10.86 22.68
N PHE A 256 -4.52 -10.13 22.03
CA PHE A 256 -4.82 -8.77 21.58
C PHE A 256 -5.93 -8.76 20.52
N ALA A 257 -5.88 -9.68 19.54
CA ALA A 257 -6.92 -9.80 18.52
C ALA A 257 -8.26 -10.22 19.12
N ASP A 258 -8.25 -11.11 20.12
CA ASP A 258 -9.44 -11.52 20.86
C ASP A 258 -10.04 -10.33 21.63
N LEU A 259 -9.21 -9.51 22.28
CA LEU A 259 -9.66 -8.31 22.98
C LEU A 259 -10.30 -7.32 22.02
N VAL A 260 -9.67 -7.02 20.90
CA VAL A 260 -10.23 -6.16 19.86
C VAL A 260 -11.58 -6.70 19.38
N GLY A 261 -11.68 -8.01 19.14
CA GLY A 261 -12.93 -8.66 18.75
C GLY A 261 -14.02 -8.55 19.80
N ASN A 262 -13.68 -8.68 21.08
CA ASN A 262 -14.60 -8.51 22.21
C ASN A 262 -15.05 -7.05 22.36
N MET A 263 -14.14 -6.09 22.24
CA MET A 263 -14.44 -4.66 22.28
C MET A 263 -15.42 -4.25 21.18
N LEU A 264 -15.21 -4.72 19.94
CA LEU A 264 -16.06 -4.41 18.79
C LEU A 264 -17.47 -5.02 18.88
N GLN A 265 -17.66 -5.99 19.77
CA GLN A 265 -18.96 -6.60 20.07
C GLN A 265 -19.75 -5.84 21.13
N ILE A 266 -19.15 -4.87 21.83
CA ILE A 266 -19.84 -4.12 22.88
C ILE A 266 -20.94 -3.26 22.26
N LYS A 267 -22.14 -3.37 22.82
CA LYS A 267 -23.26 -2.46 22.51
C LYS A 267 -22.91 -1.07 23.02
N ALA A 268 -22.52 -0.21 22.09
CA ALA A 268 -22.08 1.15 22.34
C ALA A 268 -23.24 2.15 22.18
N PRO A 269 -23.12 3.36 22.77
CA PRO A 269 -24.00 4.48 22.46
C PRO A 269 -24.00 4.81 20.97
N LYS A 270 -25.08 5.40 20.47
CA LYS A 270 -25.18 5.79 19.06
C LYS A 270 -24.26 6.97 18.78
N VAL A 271 -23.14 6.69 18.12
CA VAL A 271 -22.14 7.67 17.65
C VAL A 271 -22.09 7.72 16.13
N ALA A 272 -21.19 8.52 15.55
CA ALA A 272 -20.98 8.57 14.11
C ALA A 272 -20.50 7.21 13.57
N ASP A 273 -20.93 6.85 12.35
CA ASP A 273 -20.67 5.54 11.73
C ASP A 273 -19.17 5.19 11.62
N ASP A 274 -18.30 6.19 11.56
CA ASP A 274 -16.85 6.04 11.43
C ASP A 274 -16.15 5.81 12.77
N ILE A 275 -16.85 5.89 13.91
CA ILE A 275 -16.33 5.58 15.25
C ILE A 275 -16.71 4.14 15.59
N TRP A 276 -15.71 3.29 15.83
CA TRP A 276 -15.95 1.88 16.16
C TRP A 276 -15.95 1.62 17.66
N ILE A 277 -15.07 2.29 18.41
CA ILE A 277 -15.02 2.30 19.87
C ILE A 277 -15.00 3.77 20.30
N SER A 278 -16.06 4.21 20.98
CA SER A 278 -16.13 5.57 21.50
C SER A 278 -15.32 5.72 22.79
N ARG A 279 -14.99 6.96 23.15
CA ARG A 279 -14.36 7.27 24.45
C ARG A 279 -15.17 6.71 25.62
N GLU A 280 -16.49 6.90 25.60
CA GLU A 280 -17.41 6.34 26.61
C GLU A 280 -17.35 4.81 26.66
N THR A 281 -17.19 4.13 25.52
CA THR A 281 -17.04 2.66 25.49
C THR A 281 -15.70 2.23 26.11
N MET A 282 -14.63 2.98 25.87
CA MET A 282 -13.32 2.74 26.48
C MET A 282 -13.37 2.97 28.00
N GLU A 283 -14.00 4.05 28.46
CA GLU A 283 -14.21 4.33 29.89
C GLU A 283 -15.07 3.24 30.54
N LYS A 284 -16.14 2.80 29.88
CA LYS A 284 -16.96 1.69 30.36
C LYS A 284 -16.15 0.39 30.51
N LEU A 285 -15.26 0.09 29.56
CA LEU A 285 -14.36 -1.07 29.66
C LEU A 285 -13.49 -1.02 30.91
N MET A 286 -12.98 0.16 31.28
CA MET A 286 -12.17 0.34 32.48
C MET A 286 -12.98 0.13 33.77
N THR A 287 -14.28 0.42 33.77
CA THR A 287 -15.12 0.13 34.95
C THR A 287 -15.35 -1.37 35.20
N VAL A 288 -15.21 -2.22 34.18
CA VAL A 288 -15.43 -3.67 34.27
C VAL A 288 -14.15 -4.51 34.23
N SER A 289 -13.02 -3.90 33.88
CA SER A 289 -11.70 -4.56 33.81
C SER A 289 -10.73 -3.89 34.78
N PRO A 290 -10.54 -4.45 36.00
CA PRO A 290 -9.54 -3.97 36.94
C PRO A 290 -8.13 -3.91 36.35
N THR A 291 -7.79 -4.85 35.47
CA THR A 291 -6.48 -4.86 34.80
C THR A 291 -6.33 -3.65 33.86
N LEU A 292 -7.33 -3.33 33.05
CA LEU A 292 -7.28 -2.15 32.18
C LEU A 292 -7.36 -0.84 32.98
N ALA A 293 -8.17 -0.80 34.04
CA ALA A 293 -8.28 0.34 34.94
C ALA A 293 -6.94 0.71 35.60
N SER A 294 -6.07 -0.27 35.86
CA SER A 294 -4.75 -0.03 36.45
C SER A 294 -3.84 0.89 35.61
N ILE A 295 -4.17 1.09 34.34
CA ILE A 295 -3.45 1.96 33.39
C ILE A 295 -4.34 3.04 32.77
N GLU A 296 -5.47 3.37 33.42
CA GLU A 296 -6.50 4.29 32.90
C GLU A 296 -5.94 5.63 32.41
N ASP A 297 -5.16 6.32 33.23
CA ASP A 297 -4.59 7.63 32.88
C ASP A 297 -3.78 7.57 31.57
N THR A 298 -3.05 6.47 31.36
CA THR A 298 -2.21 6.28 30.17
C THR A 298 -3.08 5.92 28.96
N VAL A 299 -4.11 5.09 29.14
CA VAL A 299 -5.06 4.75 28.07
C VAL A 299 -5.79 6.00 27.57
N LEU A 300 -6.27 6.85 28.48
CA LEU A 300 -6.96 8.09 28.12
C LEU A 300 -6.01 9.11 27.49
N TYR A 301 -4.78 9.23 28.00
CA TYR A 301 -3.76 10.09 27.39
C TYR A 301 -3.50 9.72 25.93
N TYR A 302 -3.27 8.44 25.63
CA TYR A 302 -3.05 8.02 24.24
C TYR A 302 -4.32 8.09 23.39
N TYR A 303 -5.49 7.83 23.96
CA TYR A 303 -6.76 8.03 23.25
C TYR A 303 -6.90 9.48 22.77
N ASP A 304 -6.62 10.44 23.64
CA ASP A 304 -6.69 11.87 23.33
C ASP A 304 -5.56 12.28 22.35
N ALA A 305 -4.34 11.78 22.52
CA ALA A 305 -3.22 12.04 21.61
C ALA A 305 -3.50 11.56 20.18
N TRP A 306 -4.11 10.38 20.02
CA TRP A 306 -4.44 9.82 18.70
C TRP A 306 -5.70 10.43 18.09
N SER A 307 -6.63 10.94 18.90
CA SER A 307 -7.88 11.54 18.40
C SER A 307 -7.75 13.02 18.07
N GLY A 308 -6.75 13.71 18.65
CA GLY A 308 -6.53 15.14 18.46
C GLY A 308 -7.76 15.96 18.87
N GLU A 309 -8.03 17.05 18.15
CA GLU A 309 -9.15 17.95 18.46
C GLU A 309 -10.53 17.29 18.35
N ARG A 310 -10.65 16.16 17.65
CA ARG A 310 -11.93 15.45 17.49
C ARG A 310 -12.37 14.75 18.77
N GLY A 311 -11.44 14.38 19.65
CA GLY A 311 -11.72 13.63 20.89
C GLY A 311 -12.34 12.24 20.69
N GLN A 312 -12.38 11.72 19.46
CA GLN A 312 -12.85 10.39 19.11
C GLN A 312 -11.96 9.74 18.05
N LEU A 313 -11.75 8.44 18.16
CA LEU A 313 -10.94 7.66 17.23
C LEU A 313 -11.78 7.06 16.11
N ASN A 314 -11.29 7.17 14.88
CA ASN A 314 -11.95 6.60 13.71
C ASN A 314 -11.53 5.15 13.50
N GLY A 315 -12.49 4.32 13.08
CA GLY A 315 -12.21 2.98 12.57
C GLY A 315 -11.39 2.14 13.54
N ASP A 316 -10.32 1.54 13.03
CA ASP A 316 -9.42 0.68 13.78
C ASP A 316 -8.30 1.44 14.52
N ILE A 317 -8.26 2.78 14.50
CA ILE A 317 -7.17 3.56 15.11
C ILE A 317 -7.06 3.36 16.62
N PHE A 318 -8.17 3.04 17.31
CA PHE A 318 -8.14 2.69 18.74
C PHE A 318 -7.20 1.53 19.06
N THR A 319 -6.94 0.63 18.10
CA THR A 319 -6.00 -0.47 18.28
C THR A 319 -4.58 0.04 18.48
N TRP A 320 -4.17 1.11 17.79
CA TRP A 320 -2.85 1.71 17.94
C TRP A 320 -2.72 2.50 19.23
N ALA A 321 -3.73 3.30 19.56
CA ALA A 321 -3.78 4.05 20.82
C ALA A 321 -3.68 3.11 22.04
N LEU A 322 -4.43 2.01 22.04
CA LEU A 322 -4.39 1.03 23.13
C LEU A 322 -3.02 0.34 23.23
N ARG A 323 -2.41 -0.04 22.11
CA ARG A 323 -1.08 -0.68 22.11
C ARG A 323 0.00 0.28 22.61
N ASP A 324 -0.05 1.55 22.22
CA ASP A 324 0.89 2.55 22.70
C ASP A 324 0.74 2.78 24.21
N ALA A 325 -0.49 2.85 24.72
CA ALA A 325 -0.75 2.99 26.15
C ALA A 325 -0.20 1.81 26.96
N VAL A 326 -0.53 0.58 26.55
CA VAL A 326 -0.07 -0.65 27.20
C VAL A 326 1.47 -0.74 27.15
N ALA A 327 2.09 -0.28 26.06
CA ALA A 327 3.54 -0.25 25.92
C ALA A 327 4.21 0.79 26.84
N ALA A 328 3.62 1.97 26.98
CA ALA A 328 4.11 3.01 27.88
C ALA A 328 4.08 2.55 29.36
N CYS A 329 3.17 1.66 29.71
CA CYS A 329 3.11 1.03 31.04
C CYS A 329 4.05 -0.19 31.20
N GLY A 330 4.88 -0.52 30.21
CA GLY A 330 5.90 -1.56 30.32
C GLY A 330 5.44 -2.99 30.00
N TYR A 331 4.19 -3.20 29.56
CA TYR A 331 3.69 -4.54 29.25
C TYR A 331 4.18 -5.12 27.92
N TYR A 332 4.82 -4.30 27.08
CA TYR A 332 5.42 -4.73 25.80
C TYR A 332 6.93 -4.99 25.89
N ASP A 333 7.48 -5.14 27.09
CA ASP A 333 8.88 -5.55 27.29
C ASP A 333 9.17 -6.96 26.75
N THR A 334 8.21 -7.88 26.87
CA THR A 334 8.25 -9.21 26.28
C THR A 334 6.88 -9.62 25.74
N ALA A 335 6.85 -10.51 24.74
CA ALA A 335 5.57 -10.93 24.15
C ALA A 335 4.72 -11.77 25.10
N VAL A 336 5.37 -12.49 26.02
CA VAL A 336 4.71 -13.27 27.06
C VAL A 336 4.01 -12.35 28.05
N HIS A 337 4.66 -11.26 28.47
CA HIS A 337 4.05 -10.30 29.40
C HIS A 337 2.87 -9.54 28.75
N ALA A 338 3.01 -9.11 27.49
CA ALA A 338 1.91 -8.50 26.74
C ALA A 338 0.72 -9.48 26.61
N LYS A 339 1.01 -10.74 26.28
CA LYS A 339 0.02 -11.81 26.21
C LYS A 339 -0.72 -12.00 27.55
N GLU A 340 0.01 -12.05 28.66
CA GLU A 340 -0.57 -12.20 30.00
C GLU A 340 -1.49 -11.03 30.37
N PHE A 341 -1.07 -9.80 30.05
CA PHE A 341 -1.91 -8.61 30.23
C PHE A 341 -3.22 -8.73 29.47
N TYR A 342 -3.17 -8.99 28.16
CA TYR A 342 -4.39 -9.12 27.35
C TYR A 342 -5.25 -10.32 27.73
N THR A 343 -4.64 -11.42 28.19
CA THR A 343 -5.38 -12.59 28.72
C THR A 343 -6.25 -12.17 29.90
N LYS A 344 -5.71 -11.42 30.86
CA LYS A 344 -6.46 -10.95 32.03
C LYS A 344 -7.61 -10.02 31.63
N VAL A 345 -7.33 -9.03 30.79
CA VAL A 345 -8.36 -8.10 30.29
C VAL A 345 -9.47 -8.85 29.54
N ASN A 346 -9.13 -9.82 28.69
CA ASN A 346 -10.14 -10.64 28.01
C ASN A 346 -11.04 -11.40 28.99
N ASN A 347 -10.46 -12.06 30.00
CA ASN A 347 -11.23 -12.81 30.99
C ASN A 347 -12.21 -11.90 31.74
N GLU A 348 -11.78 -10.71 32.13
CA GLU A 348 -12.60 -9.71 32.82
C GLU A 348 -13.74 -9.19 31.92
N VAL A 349 -13.45 -8.89 30.65
CA VAL A 349 -14.46 -8.46 29.66
C VAL A 349 -15.46 -9.57 29.35
N GLU A 350 -15.01 -10.82 29.22
CA GLU A 350 -15.89 -11.97 29.01
C GLU A 350 -16.79 -12.25 30.22
N GLU A 351 -16.27 -12.08 31.43
CA GLU A 351 -17.06 -12.17 32.66
C GLU A 351 -18.12 -11.06 32.72
N ALA A 352 -17.77 -9.84 32.31
CA ALA A 352 -18.71 -8.73 32.21
C ALA A 352 -19.84 -8.99 31.20
N PHE A 353 -19.57 -9.70 30.10
CA PHE A 353 -20.65 -10.18 29.21
C PHE A 353 -21.51 -11.26 29.87
N LYS A 354 -20.91 -12.20 30.61
CA LYS A 354 -21.65 -13.30 31.29
C LYS A 354 -22.56 -12.79 32.40
N ASN A 355 -22.13 -11.80 33.16
CA ASN A 355 -22.87 -11.25 34.30
C ASN A 355 -23.83 -10.10 33.92
N GLY A 356 -23.86 -9.69 32.64
CA GLY A 356 -24.75 -8.65 32.11
C GLY A 356 -24.28 -7.21 32.30
N SER A 357 -23.07 -6.98 32.82
CA SER A 357 -22.49 -5.63 32.92
C SER A 357 -22.13 -5.04 31.54
N LEU A 358 -21.82 -5.92 30.57
CA LEU A 358 -21.70 -5.60 29.16
C LEU A 358 -22.75 -6.34 28.35
N GLU A 359 -23.33 -5.66 27.35
CA GLU A 359 -24.24 -6.25 26.38
C GLU A 359 -23.56 -6.37 25.02
N LYS A 360 -23.85 -7.43 24.29
CA LYS A 360 -23.38 -7.59 22.90
C LYS A 360 -24.29 -6.87 21.92
N GLN A 361 -23.69 -6.23 20.92
CA GLN A 361 -24.40 -5.63 19.80
C GLN A 361 -24.87 -6.72 18.82
N GLU A 362 -26.16 -6.69 18.48
CA GLU A 362 -26.71 -7.56 17.43
C GLU A 362 -26.25 -7.06 16.05
N ALA A 363 -25.28 -7.76 15.46
CA ALA A 363 -24.73 -7.47 14.14
C ALA A 363 -24.07 -8.72 13.53
N ILE A 364 -23.78 -8.66 12.24
CA ILE A 364 -23.00 -9.70 11.53
C ILE A 364 -21.53 -9.28 11.57
N TYR A 365 -20.70 -10.12 12.19
CA TYR A 365 -19.25 -9.91 12.31
C TYR A 365 -18.52 -10.77 11.28
N PHE A 366 -17.95 -10.14 10.25
CA PHE A 366 -17.21 -10.84 9.19
C PHE A 366 -15.74 -11.10 9.55
N THR A 367 -15.20 -10.35 10.51
CA THR A 367 -13.83 -10.46 11.02
C THR A 367 -13.79 -9.92 12.45
N SER A 368 -12.82 -10.38 13.25
CA SER A 368 -12.54 -9.84 14.59
C SER A 368 -11.86 -8.46 14.55
N GLN A 369 -11.51 -7.97 13.36
CA GLN A 369 -10.77 -6.72 13.15
C GLN A 369 -11.65 -5.59 12.57
N SER A 370 -12.96 -5.76 12.51
CA SER A 370 -13.88 -4.72 12.03
C SER A 370 -15.15 -4.70 12.86
N LYS A 371 -15.80 -3.53 12.91
CA LYS A 371 -17.15 -3.44 13.48
C LYS A 371 -18.12 -4.40 12.78
N GLY A 372 -19.15 -4.82 13.51
CA GLY A 372 -20.25 -5.60 12.94
C GLY A 372 -21.12 -4.77 12.00
N VAL A 373 -21.76 -5.44 11.04
CA VAL A 373 -22.74 -4.84 10.13
C VAL A 373 -24.14 -5.20 10.59
N GLN A 374 -24.97 -4.21 10.89
CA GLN A 374 -26.37 -4.46 11.24
C GLN A 374 -27.18 -4.85 10.00
N ILE A 375 -28.23 -5.66 10.17
CA ILE A 375 -29.04 -6.18 9.06
C ILE A 375 -29.66 -5.04 8.23
N ASN A 376 -30.09 -3.96 8.89
CA ASN A 376 -30.63 -2.76 8.24
C ASN A 376 -29.60 -1.97 7.42
N GLU A 377 -28.30 -2.10 7.72
CA GLU A 377 -27.21 -1.46 6.98
C GLU A 377 -26.75 -2.26 5.76
N LEU A 378 -27.06 -3.56 5.70
CA LEU A 378 -26.58 -4.46 4.65
C LEU A 378 -26.90 -3.95 3.22
N PRO A 379 -28.10 -3.40 2.92
CA PRO A 379 -28.38 -2.81 1.60
C PRO A 379 -27.47 -1.63 1.24
N LYS A 380 -27.08 -0.80 2.23
CA LYS A 380 -26.14 0.33 2.04
C LYS A 380 -24.76 -0.20 1.66
N TYR A 381 -24.24 -1.19 2.38
CA TYR A 381 -22.94 -1.80 2.09
C TYR A 381 -22.92 -2.51 0.73
N ILE A 382 -23.99 -3.22 0.36
CA ILE A 382 -24.09 -3.87 -0.97
C ILE A 382 -24.08 -2.82 -2.08
N LYS A 383 -24.89 -1.76 -1.96
CA LYS A 383 -24.94 -0.66 -2.95
C LYS A 383 -23.57 0.02 -3.10
N ASN A 384 -22.92 0.32 -1.97
CA ASN A 384 -21.58 0.92 -1.96
C ASN A 384 -20.55 -0.01 -2.59
N THR A 385 -20.61 -1.31 -2.29
CA THR A 385 -19.73 -2.33 -2.87
C THR A 385 -19.85 -2.36 -4.39
N ILE A 386 -21.07 -2.40 -4.94
CA ILE A 386 -21.29 -2.38 -6.40
C ILE A 386 -20.72 -1.09 -7.02
N SER A 387 -20.99 0.06 -6.39
CA SER A 387 -20.43 1.34 -6.86
C SER A 387 -18.91 1.35 -6.86
N ASN A 388 -18.30 0.84 -5.79
CA ASN A 388 -16.86 0.78 -5.61
C ASN A 388 -16.20 -0.19 -6.59
N LEU A 389 -16.74 -1.39 -6.78
CA LEU A 389 -16.28 -2.34 -7.79
C LEU A 389 -16.33 -1.76 -9.20
N PHE A 390 -17.37 -0.99 -9.54
CA PHE A 390 -17.44 -0.31 -10.84
C PHE A 390 -16.34 0.76 -10.99
N LYS A 391 -16.04 1.53 -9.93
CA LYS A 391 -14.93 2.50 -9.94
C LYS A 391 -13.57 1.83 -10.08
N LEU A 392 -13.37 0.65 -9.46
CA LEU A 392 -12.16 -0.15 -9.61
C LEU A 392 -12.03 -0.73 -11.03
N ALA A 393 -13.10 -1.30 -11.56
CA ALA A 393 -13.14 -1.86 -12.92
C ALA A 393 -12.85 -0.79 -13.99
N THR A 394 -13.21 0.46 -13.71
CA THR A 394 -12.94 1.62 -14.59
C THR A 394 -11.63 2.34 -14.27
N TYR A 395 -10.80 1.79 -13.37
CA TYR A 395 -9.52 2.34 -12.93
C TYR A 395 -9.62 3.79 -12.41
N LYS A 396 -10.78 4.21 -11.90
CA LYS A 396 -11.09 5.62 -11.58
C LYS A 396 -9.99 6.30 -10.75
N TYR A 397 -9.50 5.59 -9.74
CA TYR A 397 -8.52 6.06 -8.76
C TYR A 397 -7.06 5.97 -9.21
N SER A 398 -6.77 5.25 -10.29
CA SER A 398 -5.39 5.11 -10.75
C SER A 398 -4.91 6.41 -11.38
N ASN A 399 -3.82 6.95 -10.86
CA ASN A 399 -3.06 8.07 -11.40
C ASN A 399 -1.57 7.89 -11.04
N ALA A 400 -0.66 8.37 -11.88
CA ALA A 400 0.74 8.48 -11.53
C ALA A 400 1.05 9.95 -11.19
N GLU A 401 1.73 10.21 -10.09
CA GLU A 401 2.10 11.56 -9.65
C GLU A 401 3.58 11.83 -9.86
N LEU A 402 3.90 13.05 -10.31
CA LEU A 402 5.27 13.45 -10.54
C LEU A 402 6.01 13.75 -9.24
N ILE A 403 5.34 14.49 -8.36
CA ILE A 403 5.91 14.95 -7.11
C ILE A 403 5.58 13.94 -6.02
N THR A 404 6.60 13.21 -5.56
CA THR A 404 6.48 12.16 -4.53
C THR A 404 7.53 12.37 -3.46
N TYR A 405 7.57 13.59 -2.91
CA TYR A 405 8.58 13.98 -1.93
C TYR A 405 8.66 13.01 -0.76
N ALA A 406 9.87 12.62 -0.39
CA ALA A 406 10.13 11.87 0.81
C ALA A 406 9.56 12.60 2.04
N ASP A 407 9.10 11.81 3.00
CA ASP A 407 8.54 12.33 4.24
C ASP A 407 9.17 11.64 5.47
N GLY A 408 9.37 12.39 6.56
CA GLY A 408 10.11 11.94 7.73
C GLY A 408 11.54 12.50 7.82
N VAL A 409 12.31 12.01 8.80
CA VAL A 409 13.70 12.46 9.02
C VAL A 409 14.64 11.86 7.98
N ASP A 410 15.70 12.58 7.64
CA ASP A 410 16.60 12.20 6.54
C ASP A 410 17.21 10.80 6.68
N MET A 411 17.50 10.37 7.91
CA MET A 411 18.04 9.04 8.19
C MET A 411 17.05 7.93 7.85
N ASP A 412 15.74 8.13 8.08
CA ASP A 412 14.72 7.15 7.75
C ASP A 412 14.61 6.99 6.23
N THR A 413 14.55 8.11 5.51
CA THR A 413 14.58 8.11 4.04
C THR A 413 15.81 7.39 3.53
N ARG A 414 16.99 7.67 4.10
CA ARG A 414 18.25 7.04 3.68
C ARG A 414 18.27 5.53 3.94
N ILE A 415 17.64 5.06 5.03
CA ILE A 415 17.42 3.64 5.29
C ILE A 415 16.53 3.02 4.21
N MET A 416 15.41 3.67 3.86
CA MET A 416 14.51 3.20 2.81
C MET A 416 15.26 3.08 1.47
N GLU A 417 16.04 4.09 1.09
CA GLU A 417 16.82 4.06 -0.15
C GLU A 417 17.91 2.97 -0.13
N SER A 418 18.59 2.78 1.01
CA SER A 418 19.63 1.76 1.17
C SER A 418 19.09 0.35 1.01
N ILE A 419 17.93 0.06 1.60
CA ILE A 419 17.37 -1.29 1.56
C ILE A 419 16.63 -1.60 0.27
N THR A 420 16.02 -0.58 -0.35
CA THR A 420 15.25 -0.74 -1.59
C THR A 420 16.09 -0.55 -2.85
N GLY A 421 17.23 0.14 -2.77
CA GLY A 421 18.03 0.51 -3.94
C GLY A 421 17.32 1.52 -4.86
N VAL A 422 16.27 2.18 -4.38
CA VAL A 422 15.50 3.20 -5.11
C VAL A 422 15.79 4.55 -4.50
N GLN A 423 15.99 5.58 -5.33
CA GLN A 423 16.21 6.95 -4.88
C GLN A 423 14.88 7.59 -4.47
N ALA A 424 14.88 8.25 -3.33
CA ALA A 424 13.75 9.06 -2.90
C ALA A 424 13.85 10.45 -3.53
N MET A 425 12.70 11.09 -3.77
CA MET A 425 12.64 12.47 -4.23
C MET A 425 12.65 13.40 -3.04
N TYR A 426 13.60 14.32 -2.93
CA TYR A 426 13.68 15.27 -1.83
C TYR A 426 12.84 16.52 -2.12
N ARG A 427 12.35 17.16 -1.05
CA ARG A 427 11.60 18.42 -1.16
C ARG A 427 12.51 19.50 -1.76
N THR A 428 11.95 20.34 -2.63
CA THR A 428 12.64 21.52 -3.16
C THR A 428 13.23 22.35 -2.02
N ARG A 429 14.51 22.69 -2.17
CA ARG A 429 15.24 23.54 -1.24
C ARG A 429 15.53 24.88 -1.88
N TYR A 430 15.78 25.88 -1.04
CA TYR A 430 16.00 27.25 -1.49
C TYR A 430 17.30 27.76 -0.89
N SER A 431 18.11 28.36 -1.76
CA SER A 431 19.36 29.00 -1.40
C SER A 431 19.20 30.50 -1.61
N TYR A 432 19.44 31.30 -0.58
CA TYR A 432 19.25 32.74 -0.60
C TYR A 432 20.59 33.46 -0.47
N SER A 433 20.81 34.48 -1.28
CA SER A 433 22.05 35.28 -1.28
C SER A 433 21.70 36.76 -1.25
N PHE A 434 22.05 37.42 -0.15
CA PHE A 434 21.81 38.83 0.10
C PHE A 434 23.13 39.57 0.26
N SER A 435 23.33 40.66 -0.47
CA SER A 435 24.47 41.54 -0.23
C SER A 435 24.10 42.99 -0.43
N GLY A 436 24.84 43.87 0.24
CA GLY A 436 24.60 45.31 0.20
C GLY A 436 25.34 46.02 1.31
N TYR A 437 24.82 47.17 1.72
CA TYR A 437 25.33 47.92 2.85
C TYR A 437 24.20 48.49 3.72
N LEU A 438 24.43 48.52 5.03
CA LEU A 438 23.51 49.04 6.04
C LEU A 438 24.30 49.79 7.11
N PHE A 439 23.94 51.05 7.37
CA PHE A 439 24.53 51.86 8.43
C PHE A 439 23.56 52.89 8.99
N ALA A 440 23.77 53.27 10.26
CA ALA A 440 23.02 54.34 10.92
C ALA A 440 23.48 55.73 10.42
N LYS A 441 22.54 56.67 10.27
CA LYS A 441 22.82 58.04 9.80
C LYS A 441 23.54 58.89 10.85
N ASN A 442 23.30 58.64 12.14
CA ASN A 442 24.05 59.28 13.21
C ASN A 442 25.35 58.50 13.47
N ASN A 443 26.48 59.19 13.56
CA ASN A 443 27.81 58.57 13.69
C ASN A 443 28.09 58.00 15.07
N ASP A 444 27.36 58.46 16.11
CA ASP A 444 27.51 57.95 17.48
C ASP A 444 26.69 56.67 17.72
N ASP A 445 25.80 56.32 16.78
CA ASP A 445 24.90 55.16 16.89
C ASP A 445 25.59 53.86 16.48
N ILE A 446 25.37 52.81 17.28
CA ILE A 446 25.83 51.45 17.00
C ILE A 446 24.68 50.67 16.37
N LEU A 447 24.84 50.30 15.09
CA LEU A 447 23.86 49.50 14.35
C LEU A 447 24.17 48.00 14.44
N GLN A 448 23.15 47.22 14.76
CA GLN A 448 23.13 45.76 14.65
C GLN A 448 21.94 45.35 13.78
N ALA A 449 22.07 44.23 13.06
CA ALA A 449 20.96 43.73 12.27
C ALA A 449 20.96 42.20 12.23
N GLU A 450 19.78 41.63 12.08
CA GLU A 450 19.56 40.19 12.07
C GLU A 450 18.56 39.83 10.96
N ILE A 451 18.83 38.73 10.26
CA ILE A 451 17.88 38.14 9.32
C ILE A 451 16.91 37.27 10.10
N ILE A 452 15.63 37.49 9.88
CA ILE A 452 14.55 36.80 10.60
C ILE A 452 13.61 36.12 9.62
N ASP A 453 13.18 34.92 9.98
CA ASP A 453 12.18 34.15 9.23
C ASP A 453 10.73 34.60 9.50
N GLU A 454 9.76 34.06 8.77
CA GLU A 454 8.33 34.35 8.95
C GLU A 454 7.78 34.00 10.35
N ASN A 455 8.46 33.11 11.08
CA ASN A 455 8.10 32.68 12.43
C ASN A 455 8.79 33.51 13.52
N LYS A 456 9.49 34.58 13.13
CA LYS A 456 10.26 35.48 14.01
C LYS A 456 11.48 34.83 14.65
N ASN A 457 11.99 33.73 14.10
CA ASN A 457 13.25 33.14 14.53
C ASN A 457 14.42 33.85 13.84
N ILE A 458 15.46 34.15 14.62
CA ILE A 458 16.73 34.66 14.09
C ILE A 458 17.38 33.55 13.27
N VAL A 459 17.61 33.84 11.99
CA VAL A 459 18.28 32.93 11.06
C VAL A 459 19.79 33.16 11.12
N GLU A 460 20.21 34.42 11.02
CA GLU A 460 21.63 34.80 11.07
C GLU A 460 21.80 36.29 11.42
N ALA A 461 22.83 36.60 12.21
CA ALA A 461 23.22 37.98 12.50
C ALA A 461 24.05 38.58 11.36
N ILE A 462 23.73 39.81 10.96
CA ILE A 462 24.43 40.51 9.88
C ILE A 462 25.80 40.97 10.38
N THR A 463 26.86 40.43 9.78
CA THR A 463 28.23 40.85 10.06
C THR A 463 28.70 41.89 9.05
N PHE A 464 28.97 43.11 9.52
CA PHE A 464 29.44 44.20 8.66
C PHE A 464 30.96 44.20 8.46
N ARG A 465 31.36 44.49 7.23
CA ARG A 465 32.75 44.53 6.76
C ARG A 465 33.07 45.91 6.22
N SER A 466 34.36 46.27 6.25
CA SER A 466 34.83 47.54 5.73
C SER A 466 34.92 47.54 4.21
N ASN A 467 34.42 48.60 3.57
CA ASN A 467 34.60 48.85 2.14
C ASN A 467 34.70 50.35 1.90
N ASP A 468 35.80 50.78 1.27
CA ASP A 468 36.05 52.19 1.01
C ASP A 468 35.07 52.77 -0.03
N ASP A 469 34.49 51.94 -0.89
CA ASP A 469 33.51 52.38 -1.91
C ASP A 469 32.23 52.95 -1.28
N THR A 470 31.72 52.31 -0.24
CA THR A 470 30.52 52.78 0.47
C THR A 470 30.81 54.07 1.23
N LYS A 471 32.00 54.21 1.83
CA LYS A 471 32.45 55.45 2.47
C LYS A 471 32.64 56.59 1.47
N ASN A 472 33.21 56.31 0.31
CA ASN A 472 33.38 57.30 -0.76
C ASN A 472 32.03 57.78 -1.32
N LYS A 473 31.03 56.90 -1.37
CA LYS A 473 29.66 57.24 -1.77
C LYS A 473 28.92 58.08 -0.72
N TYR A 474 29.25 57.90 0.57
CA TYR A 474 28.60 58.54 1.71
C TYR A 474 29.63 59.20 2.66
N PRO A 475 30.36 60.23 2.19
CA PRO A 475 31.52 60.76 2.92
C PRO A 475 31.16 61.38 4.28
N ASN A 476 29.94 61.92 4.41
CA ASN A 476 29.45 62.57 5.62
C ASN A 476 29.06 61.59 6.74
N TYR A 477 28.98 60.30 6.45
CA TYR A 477 28.59 59.26 7.40
C TYR A 477 29.80 58.40 7.74
N GLU A 478 30.31 58.45 8.97
CA GLU A 478 31.46 57.66 9.40
C GLU A 478 31.13 56.17 9.50
N ASN A 479 29.90 55.86 9.94
CA ASN A 479 29.38 54.50 10.01
C ASN A 479 29.33 53.78 8.65
N SER A 480 29.33 54.51 7.53
CA SER A 480 29.36 53.93 6.19
C SER A 480 30.67 53.17 5.88
N LYS A 481 31.75 53.40 6.63
CA LYS A 481 33.06 52.73 6.45
C LYS A 481 33.01 51.23 6.73
N LYS A 482 32.16 50.77 7.65
CA LYS A 482 32.00 49.36 8.03
C LYS A 482 30.52 48.98 7.94
N ALA A 483 29.97 49.08 6.72
CA ALA A 483 28.54 48.93 6.48
C ALA A 483 28.20 47.74 5.56
N ASN A 484 29.17 47.15 4.86
CA ASN A 484 28.87 46.17 3.83
C ASN A 484 28.63 44.78 4.41
N PHE A 485 27.67 44.05 3.87
CA PHE A 485 27.37 42.69 4.27
C PHE A 485 27.16 41.78 3.05
N ASN A 486 27.41 40.49 3.26
CA ASN A 486 27.16 39.43 2.29
C ASN A 486 26.78 38.17 3.08
N ILE A 487 25.57 37.67 2.84
CA ILE A 487 24.93 36.59 3.56
C ILE A 487 24.47 35.55 2.56
N ASN A 488 24.77 34.27 2.82
CA ASN A 488 24.35 33.15 1.99
C ASN A 488 23.73 32.07 2.86
N PHE A 489 22.50 31.72 2.52
CA PHE A 489 21.73 30.64 3.12
C PHE A 489 21.59 29.50 2.11
N GLU A 490 21.73 28.26 2.54
CA GLU A 490 21.57 27.06 1.71
C GLU A 490 20.65 26.05 2.40
N ASP A 491 20.04 25.15 1.62
CA ASP A 491 19.19 24.04 2.10
C ASP A 491 17.96 24.45 2.93
N LEU A 492 17.43 25.65 2.70
CA LEU A 492 16.28 26.15 3.46
C LEU A 492 14.94 25.76 2.83
N LYS A 493 13.90 25.72 3.67
CA LYS A 493 12.52 25.75 3.18
C LYS A 493 12.25 27.14 2.59
N LYS A 494 11.30 27.23 1.65
CA LYS A 494 10.83 28.52 1.17
C LYS A 494 10.36 29.36 2.35
N ASN A 495 10.90 30.56 2.49
CA ASN A 495 10.54 31.48 3.55
C ASN A 495 10.63 32.92 3.02
N ASN A 496 9.93 33.83 3.70
CA ASN A 496 10.06 35.27 3.47
C ASN A 496 10.92 35.85 4.59
N TYR A 497 12.15 36.23 4.24
CA TYR A 497 13.08 36.81 5.20
C TYR A 497 12.91 38.32 5.31
N THR A 498 13.04 38.82 6.54
CA THR A 498 13.06 40.24 6.87
C THR A 498 14.33 40.57 7.63
N ILE A 499 14.66 41.86 7.74
CA ILE A 499 15.80 42.36 8.52
C ILE A 499 15.25 43.08 9.74
N ASN A 500 15.58 42.60 10.94
CA ASN A 500 15.48 43.41 12.15
C ASN A 500 16.70 44.32 12.24
N ILE A 501 16.47 45.61 12.49
CA ILE A 501 17.52 46.61 12.64
C ILE A 501 17.43 47.19 14.04
N TYR A 502 18.55 47.10 14.76
CA TYR A 502 18.70 47.60 16.11
C TYR A 502 19.70 48.76 16.12
N ILE A 503 19.37 49.81 16.87
CA ILE A 503 20.28 50.93 17.12
C ILE A 503 20.46 51.06 18.63
N ASN A 504 21.71 51.05 19.09
CA ASN A 504 22.06 51.12 20.51
C ASN A 504 21.34 50.05 21.38
N GLY A 505 21.00 48.90 20.77
CA GLY A 505 20.33 47.78 21.43
C GLY A 505 18.79 47.80 21.38
N GLU A 506 18.16 48.86 20.85
CA GLU A 506 16.70 48.93 20.69
C GLU A 506 16.29 48.56 19.27
N LEU A 507 15.22 47.77 19.13
CA LEU A 507 14.65 47.43 17.82
C LEU A 507 14.00 48.66 17.20
N VAL A 508 14.58 49.18 16.12
CA VAL A 508 14.11 50.40 15.46
C VAL A 508 13.24 50.08 14.24
N ASP A 509 13.49 48.95 13.57
CA ASP A 509 12.71 48.56 12.39
C ASP A 509 12.72 47.05 12.12
N ASN A 510 11.66 46.55 11.48
CA ASN A 510 11.59 45.23 10.84
C ASN A 510 11.18 45.46 9.38
N THR A 511 12.12 45.28 8.44
CA THR A 511 11.93 45.67 7.05
C THR A 511 12.14 44.52 6.08
N SER A 512 11.55 44.60 4.89
CA SER A 512 11.79 43.66 3.80
C SER A 512 13.24 43.77 3.31
N ILE A 513 13.76 42.73 2.65
CA ILE A 513 15.10 42.75 2.04
C ILE A 513 15.06 43.54 0.72
N GLU A 514 14.78 44.83 0.85
CA GLU A 514 14.71 45.82 -0.22
C GLU A 514 15.46 47.08 0.21
N SER A 515 15.95 47.86 -0.76
CA SER A 515 16.65 49.11 -0.43
C SER A 515 15.67 50.10 0.19
N ASN A 516 16.04 50.69 1.32
CA ASN A 516 15.22 51.66 2.03
C ASN A 516 16.10 52.70 2.73
N GLU A 517 15.61 53.93 2.81
CA GLU A 517 16.26 55.03 3.52
C GLU A 517 15.27 55.67 4.47
N THR A 518 15.60 55.69 5.75
CA THR A 518 14.77 56.27 6.82
C THR A 518 15.49 57.45 7.46
N GLU A 519 14.87 58.07 8.48
CA GLU A 519 15.55 59.10 9.28
C GLU A 519 16.73 58.53 10.09
N ASN A 520 16.69 57.23 10.41
CA ASN A 520 17.64 56.59 11.33
C ASN A 520 18.77 55.82 10.61
N TYR A 521 18.51 55.22 9.46
CA TYR A 521 19.47 54.34 8.77
C TYR A 521 19.34 54.41 7.24
N ILE A 522 20.37 53.90 6.56
CA ILE A 522 20.38 53.66 5.10
C ILE A 522 20.63 52.18 4.86
N LEU A 523 19.69 51.49 4.22
CA LEU A 523 19.81 50.12 3.72
C LEU A 523 19.84 50.14 2.20
N ASN A 524 20.91 49.60 1.61
CA ASN A 524 20.97 49.35 0.19
C ASN A 524 21.22 47.88 -0.07
N ILE A 525 20.37 47.27 -0.88
CA ILE A 525 20.48 45.88 -1.32
C ILE A 525 21.04 45.87 -2.74
N GLU A 526 22.25 45.35 -2.89
CA GLU A 526 22.95 45.20 -4.17
C GLU A 526 22.64 43.85 -4.82
N LYS A 527 22.44 42.82 -4.00
CA LYS A 527 22.08 41.46 -4.43
C LYS A 527 20.95 40.93 -3.55
N ASN A 528 19.88 40.47 -4.20
CA ASN A 528 18.82 39.68 -3.59
C ASN A 528 18.50 38.53 -4.56
N GLN A 529 19.10 37.38 -4.34
CA GLN A 529 18.89 36.18 -5.16
C GLN A 529 18.30 35.07 -4.32
N CYS A 530 17.30 34.40 -4.88
CA CYS A 530 16.74 33.15 -4.37
C CYS A 530 16.87 32.12 -5.49
N ILE A 531 17.59 31.04 -5.22
CA ILE A 531 17.78 29.91 -6.13
C ILE A 531 16.88 28.79 -5.63
N GLU A 532 16.03 28.28 -6.53
CA GLU A 532 15.19 27.12 -6.26
C GLU A 532 15.91 25.85 -6.70
N ASP A 533 16.38 25.08 -5.72
CA ASP A 533 17.07 23.81 -5.91
C ASP A 533 16.04 22.67 -5.93
N GLN A 534 15.47 22.44 -7.11
CA GLN A 534 14.56 21.31 -7.35
C GLN A 534 15.32 19.99 -7.49
N ASP A 535 14.74 18.93 -6.93
CA ASP A 535 15.29 17.58 -7.07
C ASP A 535 15.37 17.18 -8.57
N PRO A 536 16.56 16.80 -9.08
CA PRO A 536 16.74 16.39 -10.47
C PRO A 536 15.80 15.26 -10.93
N LEU A 537 15.37 14.38 -10.02
CA LEU A 537 14.43 13.29 -10.29
C LEU A 537 13.09 13.79 -10.83
N ILE A 538 12.67 15.01 -10.50
CA ILE A 538 11.44 15.62 -11.04
C ILE A 538 11.55 15.73 -12.56
N LYS A 539 12.67 16.29 -13.05
CA LYS A 539 12.89 16.47 -14.48
C LYS A 539 13.07 15.12 -15.19
N GLU A 540 13.78 14.18 -14.57
CA GLU A 540 13.97 12.83 -15.14
C GLU A 540 12.66 12.05 -15.26
N SER A 541 11.77 12.19 -14.28
CA SER A 541 10.53 11.41 -14.17
C SER A 541 9.37 12.00 -14.97
N ALA A 542 9.44 13.27 -15.40
CA ALA A 542 8.33 13.96 -16.06
C ALA A 542 7.82 13.24 -17.32
N SER A 543 8.73 12.75 -18.17
CA SER A 543 8.37 12.02 -19.38
C SER A 543 7.72 10.67 -19.09
N VAL A 544 8.23 9.96 -18.08
CA VAL A 544 7.71 8.67 -17.62
C VAL A 544 6.30 8.82 -17.07
N ILE A 545 6.06 9.82 -16.23
CA ILE A 545 4.73 10.11 -15.67
C ILE A 545 3.73 10.46 -16.77
N LYS A 546 4.14 11.24 -17.78
CA LYS A 546 3.28 11.54 -18.94
C LYS A 546 2.89 10.27 -19.72
N ILE A 547 3.85 9.36 -19.96
CA ILE A 547 3.59 8.09 -20.64
C ILE A 547 2.67 7.20 -19.79
N SER A 548 3.00 7.03 -18.50
CA SER A 548 2.21 6.25 -17.55
C SER A 548 0.76 6.75 -17.47
N ASN A 549 0.54 8.06 -17.32
CA ASN A 549 -0.81 8.63 -17.30
C ASN A 549 -1.54 8.51 -18.64
N SER A 550 -0.81 8.51 -19.77
CA SER A 550 -1.41 8.23 -21.08
C SER A 550 -1.91 6.80 -21.20
N ILE A 551 -1.15 5.83 -20.68
CA ILE A 551 -1.56 4.42 -20.60
C ILE A 551 -2.76 4.28 -19.67
N ILE A 552 -2.70 4.85 -18.47
CA ILE A 552 -3.82 4.84 -17.50
C ILE A 552 -5.08 5.41 -18.15
N LYS A 553 -4.99 6.54 -18.86
CA LYS A 553 -6.11 7.16 -19.57
C LYS A 553 -6.70 6.23 -20.64
N ALA A 554 -5.86 5.53 -21.40
CA ALA A 554 -6.35 4.55 -22.38
C ALA A 554 -7.16 3.44 -21.70
N TYR A 555 -6.65 2.87 -20.59
CA TYR A 555 -7.38 1.86 -19.82
C TYR A 555 -8.70 2.39 -19.28
N LYS A 556 -8.72 3.58 -18.66
CA LYS A 556 -9.95 4.24 -18.16
C LYS A 556 -11.03 4.39 -19.23
N ILE A 557 -10.64 4.68 -20.47
CA ILE A 557 -11.58 4.81 -21.59
C ILE A 557 -12.06 3.43 -22.05
N THR A 558 -11.13 2.51 -22.30
CA THR A 558 -11.46 1.18 -22.85
C THR A 558 -12.18 0.27 -21.86
N SER A 559 -12.01 0.47 -20.56
CA SER A 559 -12.60 -0.38 -19.51
C SER A 559 -14.12 -0.39 -19.57
N TYR A 560 -14.78 0.72 -19.89
CA TYR A 560 -16.24 0.74 -20.03
C TYR A 560 -16.74 -0.25 -21.10
N VAL A 561 -16.01 -0.31 -22.22
CA VAL A 561 -16.32 -1.25 -23.31
C VAL A 561 -15.99 -2.68 -22.89
N LEU A 562 -14.85 -2.91 -22.23
CA LEU A 562 -14.45 -4.24 -21.74
C LEU A 562 -15.42 -4.81 -20.71
N ILE A 563 -15.89 -4.00 -19.76
CA ILE A 563 -16.90 -4.39 -18.76
C ILE A 563 -18.19 -4.82 -19.47
N PHE A 564 -18.68 -4.03 -20.42
CA PHE A 564 -19.90 -4.36 -21.16
C PHE A 564 -19.75 -5.63 -22.00
N LEU A 565 -18.66 -5.73 -22.76
CA LEU A 565 -18.39 -6.90 -23.62
C LEU A 565 -18.18 -8.17 -22.80
N SER A 566 -17.48 -8.09 -21.66
CA SER A 566 -17.24 -9.26 -20.80
C SER A 566 -18.52 -9.74 -20.12
N ALA A 567 -19.40 -8.84 -19.69
CA ALA A 567 -20.70 -9.19 -19.13
C ALA A 567 -21.58 -9.94 -20.16
N ILE A 568 -21.72 -9.41 -21.37
CA ILE A 568 -22.47 -10.08 -22.45
C ILE A 568 -21.83 -11.40 -22.84
N SER A 569 -20.49 -11.42 -22.95
CA SER A 569 -19.73 -12.62 -23.29
C SER A 569 -19.96 -13.72 -22.25
N TYR A 570 -19.96 -13.38 -20.96
CA TYR A 570 -20.21 -14.34 -19.89
C TYR A 570 -21.63 -14.92 -19.95
N ILE A 571 -22.66 -14.08 -20.13
CA ILE A 571 -24.05 -14.54 -20.29
C ILE A 571 -24.18 -15.50 -21.49
N TYR A 572 -23.59 -15.13 -22.62
CA TYR A 572 -23.56 -15.97 -23.83
C TYR A 572 -22.89 -17.32 -23.57
N LEU A 573 -21.71 -17.32 -22.93
CA LEU A 573 -20.97 -18.53 -22.60
C LEU A 573 -21.72 -19.41 -21.61
N PHE A 574 -22.44 -18.84 -20.65
CA PHE A 574 -23.27 -19.61 -19.73
C PHE A 574 -24.40 -20.36 -20.49
N VAL A 575 -25.11 -19.67 -21.38
CA VAL A 575 -26.18 -20.28 -22.20
C VAL A 575 -25.64 -21.35 -23.15
N ILE A 576 -24.50 -21.11 -23.81
CA ILE A 576 -23.91 -22.11 -24.72
C ILE A 576 -23.29 -23.27 -23.95
N GLY A 577 -22.58 -22.99 -22.85
CA GLY A 577 -21.96 -23.99 -22.00
C GLY A 577 -23.00 -24.97 -21.45
N THR A 578 -24.11 -24.46 -20.92
CA THR A 578 -25.23 -25.30 -20.45
C THR A 578 -25.84 -26.13 -21.58
N LYS A 579 -26.09 -25.53 -22.75
CA LYS A 579 -26.61 -26.26 -23.93
C LYS A 579 -25.66 -27.38 -24.37
N LYS A 580 -24.36 -27.13 -24.45
CA LYS A 580 -23.35 -28.14 -24.85
C LYS A 580 -23.17 -29.23 -23.80
N LEU A 581 -23.24 -28.89 -22.53
CA LEU A 581 -23.20 -29.86 -21.44
C LEU A 581 -24.38 -30.83 -21.55
N ILE A 582 -25.60 -30.31 -21.76
CA ILE A 582 -26.82 -31.13 -21.87
C ILE A 582 -26.84 -31.94 -23.16
N LYS A 583 -26.53 -31.33 -24.32
CA LYS A 583 -26.69 -31.99 -25.63
C LYS A 583 -25.51 -32.88 -26.03
N ASN A 584 -24.28 -32.41 -25.81
CA ASN A 584 -23.07 -33.02 -26.37
C ASN A 584 -22.17 -33.66 -25.29
N LYS A 585 -22.53 -33.53 -24.00
CA LYS A 585 -21.68 -33.88 -22.86
C LYS A 585 -20.29 -33.21 -22.89
N ASP A 586 -20.16 -32.09 -23.61
CA ASP A 586 -18.96 -31.26 -23.63
C ASP A 586 -19.08 -30.20 -22.52
N SER A 587 -18.28 -30.38 -21.47
CA SER A 587 -18.33 -29.55 -20.26
C SER A 587 -17.37 -28.37 -20.29
N LEU A 588 -16.41 -28.28 -21.22
CA LEU A 588 -15.28 -27.35 -21.10
C LEU A 588 -15.73 -25.88 -20.95
N ILE A 589 -16.71 -25.44 -21.75
CA ILE A 589 -17.21 -24.06 -21.67
C ILE A 589 -17.94 -23.83 -20.35
N PHE A 590 -18.72 -24.81 -19.90
CA PHE A 590 -19.44 -24.71 -18.64
C PHE A 590 -18.48 -24.65 -17.45
N GLU A 591 -17.42 -25.48 -17.45
CA GLU A 591 -16.34 -25.44 -16.47
C GLU A 591 -15.64 -24.08 -16.44
N LEU A 592 -15.38 -23.47 -17.62
CA LEU A 592 -14.82 -22.12 -17.69
C LEU A 592 -15.76 -21.07 -17.11
N CYS A 593 -17.08 -21.20 -17.31
CA CYS A 593 -18.05 -20.33 -16.66
C CYS A 593 -18.01 -20.45 -15.13
N ILE A 594 -17.81 -21.66 -14.59
CA ILE A 594 -17.65 -21.85 -13.13
C ILE A 594 -16.39 -21.15 -12.61
N ILE A 595 -15.26 -21.27 -13.33
CA ILE A 595 -14.02 -20.56 -12.95
C ILE A 595 -14.26 -19.05 -12.96
N LEU A 596 -14.87 -18.51 -14.02
CA LEU A 596 -15.20 -17.09 -14.15
C LEU A 596 -16.14 -16.61 -13.05
N ALA A 597 -17.15 -17.41 -12.68
CA ALA A 597 -18.05 -17.13 -11.56
C ALA A 597 -17.28 -17.08 -10.23
N GLY A 598 -16.34 -18.00 -10.02
CA GLY A 598 -15.48 -18.01 -8.84
C GLY A 598 -14.62 -16.74 -8.73
N LEU A 599 -14.08 -16.25 -9.84
CA LEU A 599 -13.33 -14.99 -9.88
C LEU A 599 -14.19 -13.77 -9.54
N LEU A 600 -15.42 -13.72 -10.09
CA LEU A 600 -16.38 -12.66 -9.75
C LEU A 600 -16.81 -12.72 -8.29
N LEU A 601 -17.10 -13.91 -7.75
CA LEU A 601 -17.46 -14.08 -6.35
C LEU A 601 -16.32 -13.62 -5.43
N CYS A 602 -15.09 -13.99 -5.74
CA CYS A 602 -13.90 -13.55 -5.00
C CYS A 602 -13.73 -12.03 -5.05
N THR A 603 -13.99 -11.42 -6.21
CA THR A 603 -14.02 -9.96 -6.39
C THR A 603 -15.08 -9.31 -5.50
N CYS A 604 -16.28 -9.88 -5.43
CA CYS A 604 -17.36 -9.38 -4.57
C CYS A 604 -17.04 -9.54 -3.07
N ILE A 605 -16.44 -10.67 -2.66
CA ILE A 605 -16.04 -10.91 -1.27
C ILE A 605 -15.01 -9.85 -0.83
N LEU A 606 -13.95 -9.65 -1.62
CA LEU A 606 -12.95 -8.62 -1.34
C LEU A 606 -13.58 -7.22 -1.33
N GLY A 607 -14.35 -6.88 -2.37
CA GLY A 607 -14.98 -5.55 -2.48
C GLY A 607 -15.93 -5.25 -1.31
N PHE A 608 -16.72 -6.24 -0.88
CA PHE A 608 -17.61 -6.11 0.28
C PHE A 608 -16.82 -5.98 1.57
N GLY A 609 -15.84 -6.86 1.80
CA GLY A 609 -14.97 -6.82 2.98
C GLY A 609 -14.26 -5.48 3.15
N VAL A 610 -13.70 -4.92 2.06
CA VAL A 610 -13.09 -3.59 2.08
C VAL A 610 -14.14 -2.50 2.33
N THR A 611 -15.32 -2.57 1.71
CA THR A 611 -16.36 -1.57 1.92
C THR A 611 -16.83 -1.52 3.39
N VAL A 612 -16.81 -2.65 4.09
CA VAL A 612 -17.08 -2.73 5.53
C VAL A 612 -15.89 -2.22 6.35
N PHE A 613 -14.71 -2.82 6.14
CA PHE A 613 -13.50 -2.53 6.91
C PHE A 613 -13.02 -1.08 6.76
N SER A 614 -12.98 -0.55 5.55
CA SER A 614 -12.52 0.83 5.28
C SER A 614 -13.68 1.83 5.18
N GLY A 615 -14.88 1.48 5.64
CA GLY A 615 -16.07 2.34 5.53
C GLY A 615 -15.96 3.67 6.28
N PHE A 616 -15.01 3.77 7.21
CA PHE A 616 -14.67 5.00 7.96
C PHE A 616 -13.71 5.94 7.20
N LEU A 617 -13.18 5.50 6.05
CA LEU A 617 -12.30 6.29 5.18
C LEU A 617 -13.02 6.63 3.86
N PRO A 618 -12.65 7.74 3.20
CA PRO A 618 -13.01 7.95 1.80
C PRO A 618 -12.53 6.77 0.94
N PHE A 619 -13.45 6.13 0.20
CA PHE A 619 -13.09 4.96 -0.60
C PHE A 619 -12.11 5.32 -1.72
N ASP A 620 -10.97 4.62 -1.73
CA ASP A 620 -9.97 4.59 -2.80
C ASP A 620 -9.62 3.13 -3.21
N ASP A 621 -8.64 2.96 -4.08
CA ASP A 621 -8.21 1.65 -4.57
C ASP A 621 -7.17 0.93 -3.69
N TYR A 622 -6.73 1.54 -2.59
CA TYR A 622 -5.57 1.09 -1.82
C TYR A 622 -5.77 -0.29 -1.20
N TYR A 623 -6.92 -0.53 -0.57
CA TYR A 623 -7.24 -1.81 0.06
C TYR A 623 -7.82 -2.85 -0.91
N SER A 624 -8.12 -2.46 -2.15
CA SER A 624 -8.79 -3.30 -3.15
C SER A 624 -7.87 -3.76 -4.29
N ALA A 625 -6.55 -3.65 -4.12
CA ALA A 625 -5.56 -3.97 -5.16
C ALA A 625 -5.73 -5.38 -5.79
N GLY A 626 -6.24 -6.35 -5.01
CA GLY A 626 -6.50 -7.72 -5.47
C GLY A 626 -7.67 -7.86 -6.46
N VAL A 627 -8.55 -6.86 -6.57
CA VAL A 627 -9.69 -6.87 -7.50
C VAL A 627 -9.23 -6.77 -8.96
N TYR A 628 -8.24 -5.93 -9.23
CA TYR A 628 -7.77 -5.64 -10.59
C TYR A 628 -7.35 -6.87 -11.42
N PRO A 629 -6.48 -7.78 -10.93
CA PRO A 629 -6.10 -8.94 -11.72
C PRO A 629 -7.29 -9.89 -11.92
N LEU A 630 -8.21 -10.00 -10.96
CA LEU A 630 -9.41 -10.85 -11.09
C LEU A 630 -10.34 -10.34 -12.21
N ILE A 631 -10.60 -9.04 -12.24
CA ILE A 631 -11.41 -8.39 -13.29
C ILE A 631 -10.74 -8.54 -14.64
N GLN A 632 -9.44 -8.27 -14.75
CA GLN A 632 -8.72 -8.39 -16.03
C GLN A 632 -8.70 -9.82 -16.58
N ILE A 633 -8.53 -10.83 -15.72
CA ILE A 633 -8.63 -12.24 -16.10
C ILE A 633 -10.05 -12.54 -16.59
N PHE A 634 -11.06 -12.11 -15.84
CA PHE A 634 -12.46 -12.31 -16.19
C PHE A 634 -12.79 -11.70 -17.55
N GLU A 635 -12.44 -10.42 -17.76
CA GLU A 635 -12.66 -9.69 -19.01
C GLU A 635 -12.00 -10.38 -20.19
N PHE A 636 -10.71 -10.70 -20.08
CA PHE A 636 -9.97 -11.28 -21.19
C PHE A 636 -10.48 -12.68 -21.57
N ILE A 637 -10.66 -13.57 -20.59
CA ILE A 637 -11.08 -14.95 -20.86
C ILE A 637 -12.52 -14.97 -21.39
N SER A 638 -13.45 -14.25 -20.75
CA SER A 638 -14.86 -14.23 -21.19
C SER A 638 -15.00 -13.77 -22.65
N ILE A 639 -14.40 -12.64 -23.00
CA ILE A 639 -14.46 -12.06 -24.34
C ILE A 639 -13.80 -13.00 -25.36
N PHE A 640 -12.59 -13.50 -25.07
CA PHE A 640 -11.87 -14.35 -26.01
C PHE A 640 -12.64 -15.63 -26.33
N ILE A 641 -13.16 -16.32 -25.31
CA ILE A 641 -13.89 -17.58 -25.51
C ILE A 641 -15.21 -17.34 -26.24
N ALA A 642 -15.95 -16.28 -25.92
CA ALA A 642 -17.18 -15.94 -26.63
C ALA A 642 -16.91 -15.68 -28.12
N VAL A 643 -15.90 -14.86 -28.46
CA VAL A 643 -15.53 -14.59 -29.86
C VAL A 643 -15.10 -15.87 -30.60
N LYS A 644 -14.35 -16.76 -29.93
CA LYS A 644 -13.94 -18.04 -30.51
C LYS A 644 -15.15 -18.92 -30.86
N GLU A 645 -16.14 -18.98 -29.98
CA GLU A 645 -17.35 -19.78 -30.18
C GLU A 645 -18.30 -19.19 -31.23
N ILE A 646 -18.46 -17.87 -31.26
CA ILE A 646 -19.23 -17.18 -32.30
C ILE A 646 -18.63 -17.47 -33.68
N LYS A 647 -17.31 -17.35 -33.84
CA LYS A 647 -16.63 -17.66 -35.12
C LYS A 647 -16.78 -19.13 -35.53
N LYS A 648 -16.72 -20.05 -34.57
CA LYS A 648 -16.93 -21.47 -34.83
C LYS A 648 -18.35 -21.73 -35.37
N ASN A 649 -19.36 -21.08 -34.79
CA ASN A 649 -20.74 -21.23 -35.24
C ASN A 649 -20.96 -20.61 -36.63
N ILE A 650 -20.43 -19.41 -36.90
CA ILE A 650 -20.57 -18.77 -38.23
C ILE A 650 -19.95 -19.64 -39.35
N ASN A 651 -18.76 -20.19 -39.11
CA ASN A 651 -18.09 -21.07 -40.08
C ASN A 651 -18.74 -22.47 -40.24
N LEU A 652 -19.77 -22.80 -39.44
CA LEU A 652 -20.57 -24.01 -39.63
C LEU A 652 -21.81 -23.76 -40.51
N TYR A 653 -22.19 -22.49 -40.73
CA TYR A 653 -23.33 -22.08 -41.57
C TYR A 653 -22.92 -21.53 -42.95
N ASN A 654 -21.63 -21.26 -43.14
CA ASN A 654 -21.00 -20.99 -44.44
C ASN A 654 -20.21 -22.23 -44.87
#